data_AF-A0A842NQG9-F1
#
_entry.id   AF-A0A842NQG9-F1
#
_cell.length_a   1.000
_cell.length_b   1.000
_cell.length_c   1.000
_cell.angle_alpha   90.00
_cell.angle_beta   90.00
_cell.angle_gamma   90.00
#
_symmetry.space_group_name_H-M   'P 1'
#
loop_
_entity.id
_entity.type
_entity.pdbx_description
1 polymer ?
#
loop_
_entity_poly.entity_id
_entity_poly.type
_entity_poly.pdbx_seq_one_letter_code
_entity_poly.pdbx_strand_id
1 'polypeptide(L)'
;PCKATCPAHVSIQGYVALINQGKYTEALKLFKEAHPFPSICGRVCHHPCEEVCTRGDVDQPISIQYLHRFIADLDLSADTRYIPEVEERREEKVAVIGSGPAGLAAGYSLAQQGYGVTVFEKLPVLGGMMAVGIPEYRLPRDILAAEIKVIEELGVKIKTGVTFGEDITIDSLKGDGYQAIFLATGLHLSRELNVEGEGFPGVLKGVDLLRDVALGNEVSLGKRVIVIGGGNVAIDVALSAQRKGAEEVTLVCLEKREEMPAWDYEVEEALEEGVTIVNSLGPERFLEEAGKVSGVKFKRCTAVFDENGAFNPTYDETNLETLEADTVIVAIGQAADLSFAEKENVAITARGGLEADPVTFQTPMEGVFAGGDVFYGPRSVVEAVECGKEAAESIHRYLNGLDLEEGREKDWSYEKPATEDVQNMPRVEMREISLDERKGNFGEIALGFNEEEAKAEAERCLECGICSECYQCVEVCEPKAIDHEMKAEELELDVGTIIVATGYDAMDPSPMSQFGYGKYPNVFTSLEFERLNNATGPTSGQILMKNEAGEFTGPPETVAILHCIGSRDENYHEYCSRVCCMYALKYGHLIHDKVGEHARIYDYYIDMRCFGKGYEEFYKRCQEEGVNFIRGKPAEITDVAIRPEEEGKLIVIGEDTLVGKRYRTPVDMVILCVAMEARKDALEVGRIFGISQGQDGFFLEEHPKMAPISTATSGVFLAGACQAPRDIPDTVGQASGAAAQALQLATRGKVEVPSTTSWIDPNICAGCQTCIELCAYTAIDFDERRGVSVINEALCKGCGSCSGFCPSGAARSKHFNNQQVFAEIEGIIDAIAEVGI
;
A
#
# COMPACT_ATOMS: atom_id res chain seq x y z
N PRO A 1 6.82 -7.52 -5.35
CA PRO A 1 7.13 -8.96 -5.51
C PRO A 1 7.06 -9.76 -4.20
N CYS A 2 7.95 -9.51 -3.23
CA CYS A 2 8.05 -10.34 -2.02
C CYS A 2 6.78 -10.39 -1.16
N LYS A 3 6.09 -9.25 -0.94
CA LYS A 3 4.80 -9.21 -0.22
C LYS A 3 3.69 -9.96 -0.96
N ALA A 4 3.68 -9.87 -2.29
CA ALA A 4 2.66 -10.50 -3.13
C ALA A 4 2.71 -12.03 -3.09
N THR A 5 3.90 -12.63 -2.93
CA THR A 5 4.05 -14.10 -2.84
C THR A 5 4.12 -14.63 -1.42
N CYS A 6 4.26 -13.77 -0.40
CA CYS A 6 4.11 -14.16 0.98
C CYS A 6 2.63 -14.49 1.26
N PRO A 7 2.27 -15.72 1.67
CA PRO A 7 0.87 -16.08 1.93
C PRO A 7 0.22 -15.20 3.00
N ALA A 8 0.98 -14.80 4.04
CA ALA A 8 0.47 -13.90 5.07
C ALA A 8 0.48 -12.40 4.67
N HIS A 9 0.95 -12.08 3.46
CA HIS A 9 1.05 -10.72 2.90
C HIS A 9 1.74 -9.71 3.81
N VAL A 10 2.83 -10.14 4.45
CA VAL A 10 3.62 -9.29 5.35
C VAL A 10 4.31 -8.16 4.57
N SER A 11 4.39 -6.96 5.16
CA SER A 11 5.11 -5.81 4.60
C SER A 11 6.64 -6.01 4.66
N ILE A 12 7.16 -6.86 3.77
CA ILE A 12 8.56 -7.30 3.78
C ILE A 12 9.53 -6.14 3.55
N GLN A 13 9.31 -5.34 2.49
CA GLN A 13 10.16 -4.18 2.23
C GLN A 13 10.11 -3.19 3.41
N GLY A 14 8.96 -3.07 4.08
CA GLY A 14 8.75 -2.14 5.18
C GLY A 14 9.57 -2.49 6.40
N TYR A 15 9.50 -3.73 6.87
CA TYR A 15 10.29 -4.14 8.03
C TYR A 15 11.79 -4.25 7.70
N VAL A 16 12.16 -4.60 6.46
CA VAL A 16 13.57 -4.61 6.03
C VAL A 16 14.15 -3.19 6.03
N ALA A 17 13.39 -2.20 5.54
CA ALA A 17 13.80 -0.80 5.60
C ALA A 17 13.94 -0.29 7.04
N LEU A 18 13.05 -0.72 7.95
CA LEU A 18 13.14 -0.39 9.37
C LEU A 18 14.34 -1.05 10.06
N ILE A 19 14.66 -2.31 9.74
CA ILE A 19 15.89 -2.99 10.20
C ILE A 19 17.13 -2.22 9.74
N ASN A 20 17.17 -1.80 8.47
CA ASN A 20 18.28 -1.02 7.92
C ASN A 20 18.49 0.31 8.68
N GLN A 21 17.40 0.93 9.15
CA GLN A 21 17.45 2.15 9.97
C GLN A 21 17.72 1.91 11.46
N GLY A 22 17.84 0.65 11.91
CA GLY A 22 17.99 0.32 13.33
C GLY A 22 16.70 0.43 14.16
N LYS A 23 15.53 0.51 13.51
CA LYS A 23 14.20 0.63 14.12
C LYS A 23 13.54 -0.73 14.33
N TYR A 24 14.13 -1.54 15.22
CA TYR A 24 13.74 -2.96 15.36
C TYR A 24 12.36 -3.15 15.98
N THR A 25 11.98 -2.31 16.93
CA THR A 25 10.66 -2.38 17.57
C THR A 25 9.54 -2.07 16.58
N GLU A 26 9.74 -1.06 15.74
CA GLU A 26 8.81 -0.69 14.68
C GLU A 26 8.75 -1.77 13.60
N ALA A 27 9.88 -2.36 13.22
CA ALA A 27 9.94 -3.48 12.27
C ALA A 27 9.14 -4.69 12.77
N LEU A 28 9.29 -5.02 14.06
CA LEU A 28 8.56 -6.11 14.69
C LEU A 28 7.06 -5.82 14.81
N LYS A 29 6.69 -4.60 15.23
CA LYS A 29 5.29 -4.16 15.30
C LYS A 29 4.62 -4.33 13.94
N LEU A 30 5.26 -3.83 12.88
CA LEU A 30 4.79 -3.96 11.51
C LEU A 30 4.61 -5.43 11.07
N PHE A 31 5.55 -6.30 11.44
CA PHE A 31 5.39 -7.74 11.15
C PHE A 31 4.17 -8.32 11.87
N LYS A 32 4.03 -8.02 13.18
CA LYS A 32 2.97 -8.54 14.04
C LYS A 32 1.57 -8.01 13.69
N GLU A 33 1.46 -6.90 12.95
CA GLU A 33 0.19 -6.48 12.34
C GLU A 33 -0.34 -7.52 11.35
N ALA A 34 0.55 -8.22 10.65
CA ALA A 34 0.16 -9.22 9.67
C ALA A 34 -0.17 -10.58 10.30
N HIS A 35 0.67 -11.08 11.22
CA HIS A 35 0.44 -12.35 11.92
C HIS A 35 1.35 -12.56 13.17
N PRO A 36 1.03 -13.50 14.08
CA PRO A 36 1.66 -13.56 15.42
C PRO A 36 3.01 -14.29 15.51
N PHE A 37 3.59 -14.75 14.40
CA PHE A 37 4.68 -15.76 14.43
C PHE A 37 5.97 -15.36 13.69
N PRO A 38 6.56 -14.17 13.93
CA PRO A 38 7.83 -13.79 13.32
C PRO A 38 8.97 -14.75 13.64
N SER A 39 9.03 -15.33 14.85
CA SER A 39 10.13 -16.18 15.31
C SER A 39 10.01 -17.61 14.79
N ILE A 40 8.81 -18.21 14.88
CA ILE A 40 8.51 -19.54 14.33
C ILE A 40 8.69 -19.54 12.82
N CYS A 41 8.05 -18.62 12.08
CA CYS A 41 8.24 -18.55 10.63
C CYS A 41 9.71 -18.25 10.27
N GLY A 42 10.43 -17.52 11.14
CA GLY A 42 11.86 -17.25 10.95
C GLY A 42 12.74 -18.49 10.99
N ARG A 43 12.20 -19.61 11.47
CA ARG A 43 12.87 -20.91 11.57
C ARG A 43 12.35 -21.96 10.59
N VAL A 44 11.06 -21.93 10.26
CA VAL A 44 10.41 -23.04 9.51
C VAL A 44 9.73 -22.63 8.20
N CYS A 45 9.77 -21.34 7.84
CA CYS A 45 9.18 -20.88 6.59
C CYS A 45 9.97 -21.38 5.36
N HIS A 46 9.25 -21.60 4.27
CA HIS A 46 9.79 -21.95 2.95
C HIS A 46 10.18 -20.77 2.09
N HIS A 47 10.10 -19.56 2.67
CA HIS A 47 10.55 -18.31 2.07
C HIS A 47 10.14 -18.13 0.58
N PRO A 48 8.85 -18.29 0.20
CA PRO A 48 8.39 -18.09 -1.19
C PRO A 48 8.56 -16.64 -1.66
N CYS A 49 8.70 -15.72 -0.69
CA CYS A 49 9.03 -14.32 -0.92
C CYS A 49 10.46 -14.11 -1.46
N GLU A 50 11.40 -15.04 -1.20
CA GLU A 50 12.77 -14.98 -1.69
C GLU A 50 12.88 -15.45 -3.14
N GLU A 51 12.06 -16.41 -3.57
CA GLU A 51 12.06 -16.96 -4.94
C GLU A 51 11.81 -15.90 -6.02
N VAL A 52 10.94 -14.92 -5.72
CA VAL A 52 10.59 -13.83 -6.64
C VAL A 52 11.27 -12.51 -6.33
N CYS A 53 12.22 -12.51 -5.38
CA CYS A 53 12.92 -11.30 -4.97
C CYS A 53 13.69 -10.71 -6.17
N THR A 54 13.49 -9.41 -6.48
CA THR A 54 14.18 -8.75 -7.58
C THR A 54 15.71 -8.76 -7.41
N ARG A 55 16.21 -8.81 -6.17
CA ARG A 55 17.65 -8.95 -5.90
C ARG A 55 18.23 -10.25 -6.48
N GLY A 56 17.44 -11.32 -6.51
CA GLY A 56 17.84 -12.60 -7.11
C GLY A 56 18.05 -12.53 -8.62
N ASP A 57 17.53 -11.51 -9.31
CA ASP A 57 17.80 -11.28 -10.74
C ASP A 57 19.19 -10.65 -10.99
N VAL A 58 19.85 -10.16 -9.94
CA VAL A 58 21.20 -9.56 -9.97
C VAL A 58 22.24 -10.52 -9.40
N ASP A 59 22.03 -10.97 -8.17
CA ASP A 59 22.91 -11.90 -7.46
C ASP A 59 22.13 -12.99 -6.71
N GLN A 60 21.89 -12.83 -5.42
CA GLN A 60 21.15 -13.76 -4.58
C GLN A 60 20.03 -13.01 -3.86
N PRO A 61 18.87 -13.64 -3.62
CA PRO A 61 17.77 -12.99 -2.93
C PRO A 61 18.18 -12.51 -1.53
N ILE A 62 17.39 -11.59 -0.99
CA ILE A 62 17.52 -11.16 0.40
C ILE A 62 17.15 -12.32 1.32
N SER A 63 17.89 -12.54 2.41
CA SER A 63 17.54 -13.49 3.49
C SER A 63 16.38 -12.97 4.33
N ILE A 64 15.22 -12.84 3.71
CA ILE A 64 13.97 -12.33 4.29
C ILE A 64 13.61 -13.14 5.53
N GLN A 65 13.71 -14.48 5.46
CA GLN A 65 13.41 -15.38 6.59
C GLN A 65 14.24 -15.03 7.83
N TYR A 66 15.54 -14.84 7.64
CA TYR A 66 16.47 -14.60 8.74
C TYR A 66 16.45 -13.17 9.26
N LEU A 67 16.08 -12.19 8.41
CA LEU A 67 15.86 -10.81 8.85
C LEU A 67 14.68 -10.70 9.81
N HIS A 68 13.54 -11.35 9.50
CA HIS A 68 12.41 -11.31 10.43
C HIS A 68 12.64 -12.21 11.67
N ARG A 69 13.43 -13.29 11.55
CA ARG A 69 13.92 -14.04 12.72
C ARG A 69 14.72 -13.14 13.66
N PHE A 70 15.66 -12.35 13.14
CA PHE A 70 16.49 -11.46 13.95
C PHE A 70 15.67 -10.51 14.82
N ILE A 71 14.69 -9.79 14.24
CA ILE A 71 13.83 -8.89 15.01
C ILE A 71 12.92 -9.65 15.99
N ALA A 72 12.53 -10.89 15.68
CA ALA A 72 11.73 -11.72 16.56
C ALA A 72 12.54 -12.19 17.78
N ASP A 73 13.80 -12.56 17.57
CA ASP A 73 14.66 -13.07 18.64
C ASP A 73 14.99 -11.95 19.67
N LEU A 74 14.97 -10.68 19.28
CA LEU A 74 15.04 -9.52 20.19
C LEU A 74 13.81 -9.41 21.11
N ASP A 75 12.68 -10.00 20.74
CA ASP A 75 11.39 -9.89 21.40
C ASP A 75 11.06 -11.05 22.35
N LEU A 76 11.92 -12.07 22.43
CA LEU A 76 11.61 -13.30 23.19
C LEU A 76 11.51 -13.07 24.71
N SER A 77 12.18 -12.03 25.23
CA SER A 77 12.16 -11.70 26.65
C SER A 77 10.77 -11.26 27.11
N ALA A 78 10.29 -11.82 28.23
CA ALA A 78 9.01 -11.46 28.82
C ALA A 78 8.92 -9.98 29.26
N ASP A 79 10.05 -9.36 29.60
CA ASP A 79 10.06 -7.99 30.10
C ASP A 79 10.00 -6.94 28.98
N THR A 80 10.32 -7.32 27.75
CA THR A 80 10.43 -6.40 26.61
C THR A 80 9.55 -6.76 25.42
N ARG A 81 8.86 -7.90 25.48
CA ARG A 81 8.04 -8.39 24.36
C ARG A 81 6.94 -7.42 23.97
N TYR A 82 6.76 -7.23 22.67
CA TYR A 82 5.67 -6.43 22.12
C TYR A 82 4.36 -7.24 22.08
N ILE A 83 3.35 -6.70 22.75
CA ILE A 83 1.96 -7.16 22.68
C ILE A 83 1.17 -6.14 21.87
N PRO A 84 0.51 -6.56 20.77
CA PRO A 84 -0.33 -5.67 19.97
C PRO A 84 -1.44 -5.01 20.78
N GLU A 85 -1.86 -3.83 20.34
CA GLU A 85 -3.03 -3.17 20.88
C GLU A 85 -4.31 -3.93 20.51
N VAL A 86 -5.27 -3.89 21.42
CA VAL A 86 -6.60 -4.50 21.27
C VAL A 86 -7.61 -3.37 21.08
N GLU A 87 -8.49 -3.52 20.11
CA GLU A 87 -9.61 -2.61 19.87
C GLU A 87 -10.60 -2.62 21.06
N GLU A 88 -11.70 -1.86 20.93
CA GLU A 88 -12.71 -1.82 21.99
C GLU A 88 -13.27 -3.23 22.26
N ARG A 89 -13.27 -3.63 23.53
CA ARG A 89 -13.71 -4.97 23.93
C ARG A 89 -15.16 -5.22 23.56
N ARG A 90 -15.40 -6.39 23.00
CA ARG A 90 -16.70 -6.86 22.54
C ARG A 90 -17.30 -7.89 23.51
N GLU A 91 -18.62 -8.01 23.53
CA GLU A 91 -19.31 -9.01 24.36
C GLU A 91 -19.34 -10.39 23.68
N GLU A 92 -19.21 -10.38 22.35
CA GLU A 92 -19.25 -11.54 21.47
C GLU A 92 -18.10 -12.53 21.74
N LYS A 93 -18.42 -13.82 21.69
CA LYS A 93 -17.48 -14.91 21.98
C LYS A 93 -17.29 -15.84 20.79
N VAL A 94 -16.03 -16.22 20.56
CA VAL A 94 -15.64 -17.15 19.49
C VAL A 94 -14.90 -18.35 20.07
N ALA A 95 -15.29 -19.55 19.64
CA ALA A 95 -14.61 -20.79 19.98
C ALA A 95 -13.71 -21.21 18.80
N VAL A 96 -12.46 -21.57 19.09
CA VAL A 96 -11.51 -22.09 18.12
C VAL A 96 -11.12 -23.50 18.54
N ILE A 97 -11.23 -24.46 17.63
CA ILE A 97 -10.92 -25.87 17.88
C ILE A 97 -9.57 -26.21 17.23
N GLY A 98 -8.55 -26.44 18.06
CA GLY A 98 -7.17 -26.69 17.67
C GLY A 98 -6.26 -25.48 17.90
N SER A 99 -5.11 -25.71 18.53
CA SER A 99 -4.06 -24.70 18.77
C SER A 99 -2.94 -24.75 17.74
N GLY A 100 -3.21 -25.25 16.53
CA GLY A 100 -2.29 -25.18 15.40
C GLY A 100 -2.12 -23.74 14.88
N PRO A 101 -1.27 -23.54 13.86
CA PRO A 101 -0.99 -22.20 13.31
C PRO A 101 -2.25 -21.46 12.85
N ALA A 102 -3.18 -22.14 12.16
CA ALA A 102 -4.44 -21.54 11.74
C ALA A 102 -5.33 -21.11 12.92
N GLY A 103 -5.51 -21.98 13.91
CA GLY A 103 -6.35 -21.70 15.08
C GLY A 103 -5.80 -20.55 15.92
N LEU A 104 -4.49 -20.55 16.17
CA LEU A 104 -3.83 -19.49 16.92
C LEU A 104 -3.81 -18.16 16.15
N ALA A 105 -3.59 -18.16 14.83
CA ALA A 105 -3.64 -16.95 14.01
C ALA A 105 -5.06 -16.36 13.94
N ALA A 106 -6.09 -17.20 13.83
CA ALA A 106 -7.48 -16.77 13.92
C ALA A 106 -7.78 -16.16 15.30
N GLY A 107 -7.35 -16.84 16.36
CA GLY A 107 -7.57 -16.36 17.72
C GLY A 107 -6.85 -15.05 18.01
N TYR A 108 -5.62 -14.88 17.52
CA TYR A 108 -4.87 -13.64 17.57
C TYR A 108 -5.60 -12.49 16.87
N SER A 109 -5.99 -12.69 15.60
CA SER A 109 -6.65 -11.66 14.79
C SER A 109 -8.00 -11.24 15.38
N LEU A 110 -8.82 -12.20 15.84
CA LEU A 110 -10.09 -11.91 16.50
C LEU A 110 -9.89 -11.21 17.85
N ALA A 111 -8.85 -11.57 18.61
CA ALA A 111 -8.56 -10.91 19.88
C ALA A 111 -8.11 -9.46 19.66
N GLN A 112 -7.33 -9.15 18.61
CA GLN A 112 -6.98 -7.78 18.25
C GLN A 112 -8.23 -6.92 17.98
N GLN A 113 -9.26 -7.50 17.37
CA GLN A 113 -10.56 -6.85 17.11
C GLN A 113 -11.50 -6.81 18.34
N GLY A 114 -11.00 -7.17 19.52
CA GLY A 114 -11.71 -7.04 20.80
C GLY A 114 -12.63 -8.22 21.18
N TYR A 115 -12.69 -9.30 20.39
CA TYR A 115 -13.56 -10.46 20.66
C TYR A 115 -13.09 -11.33 21.83
N GLY A 116 -14.04 -11.97 22.53
CA GLY A 116 -13.76 -12.97 23.56
C GLY A 116 -13.43 -14.34 22.97
N VAL A 117 -12.16 -14.64 22.72
CA VAL A 117 -11.74 -15.90 22.08
C VAL A 117 -11.38 -16.99 23.11
N THR A 118 -11.80 -18.22 22.86
CA THR A 118 -11.29 -19.42 23.55
C THR A 118 -10.84 -20.49 22.57
N VAL A 119 -9.58 -20.92 22.68
CA VAL A 119 -9.00 -22.03 21.92
C VAL A 119 -9.07 -23.31 22.76
N PHE A 120 -9.57 -24.39 22.16
CA PHE A 120 -9.65 -25.72 22.75
C PHE A 120 -8.68 -26.66 22.04
N GLU A 121 -7.76 -27.25 22.80
CA GLU A 121 -6.69 -28.11 22.29
C GLU A 121 -6.79 -29.51 22.89
N LYS A 122 -6.70 -30.54 22.03
CA LYS A 122 -6.78 -31.96 22.41
C LYS A 122 -5.52 -32.42 23.14
N LEU A 123 -4.35 -31.96 22.69
CA LEU A 123 -3.05 -32.35 23.24
C LEU A 123 -2.76 -31.61 24.57
N PRO A 124 -1.81 -32.12 25.38
CA PRO A 124 -1.37 -31.44 26.59
C PRO A 124 -0.45 -30.24 26.32
N VAL A 125 -0.05 -30.01 25.07
CA VAL A 125 0.86 -28.96 24.61
C VAL A 125 0.20 -28.10 23.53
N LEU A 126 0.65 -26.86 23.39
CA LEU A 126 0.11 -25.89 22.43
C LEU A 126 0.97 -25.80 21.17
N GLY A 127 0.36 -25.43 20.04
CA GLY A 127 1.04 -25.22 18.76
C GLY A 127 0.72 -26.26 17.69
N GLY A 128 -0.11 -27.26 18.00
CA GLY A 128 -0.50 -28.32 17.06
C GLY A 128 0.73 -28.98 16.40
N MET A 129 0.72 -29.10 15.07
CA MET A 129 1.84 -29.69 14.32
C MET A 129 3.18 -28.92 14.45
N MET A 130 3.18 -27.63 14.80
CA MET A 130 4.44 -26.94 15.10
C MET A 130 5.10 -27.55 16.35
N ALA A 131 4.31 -27.98 17.32
CA ALA A 131 4.78 -28.55 18.58
C ALA A 131 5.11 -30.03 18.52
N VAL A 132 4.43 -30.80 17.65
CA VAL A 132 4.56 -32.27 17.63
C VAL A 132 4.98 -32.86 16.29
N GLY A 133 4.96 -32.07 15.22
CA GLY A 133 5.40 -32.48 13.88
C GLY A 133 6.81 -31.98 13.57
N ILE A 134 7.09 -30.70 13.83
CA ILE A 134 8.40 -30.12 13.53
C ILE A 134 9.41 -30.49 14.64
N PRO A 135 10.58 -31.06 14.31
CA PRO A 135 11.61 -31.39 15.30
C PRO A 135 12.16 -30.17 16.05
N GLU A 136 12.60 -30.38 17.29
CA GLU A 136 13.05 -29.31 18.20
C GLU A 136 14.35 -28.62 17.74
N TYR A 137 15.21 -29.31 16.96
CA TYR A 137 16.42 -28.70 16.38
C TYR A 137 16.11 -27.67 15.29
N ARG A 138 14.90 -27.70 14.71
CA ARG A 138 14.39 -26.69 13.78
C ARG A 138 13.54 -25.66 14.49
N LEU A 139 12.66 -26.12 15.38
CA LEU A 139 11.75 -25.27 16.13
C LEU A 139 11.79 -25.57 17.64
N PRO A 140 12.64 -24.84 18.39
CA PRO A 140 12.74 -25.01 19.83
C PRO A 140 11.41 -24.78 20.56
N ARG A 141 11.14 -25.59 21.58
CA ARG A 141 9.83 -25.58 22.27
C ARG A 141 9.61 -24.36 23.15
N ASP A 142 10.68 -23.81 23.70
CA ASP A 142 10.67 -22.57 24.46
C ASP A 142 10.35 -21.35 23.59
N ILE A 143 10.89 -21.31 22.36
CA ILE A 143 10.57 -20.27 21.36
C ILE A 143 9.10 -20.34 20.97
N LEU A 144 8.61 -21.53 20.62
CA LEU A 144 7.20 -21.76 20.31
C LEU A 144 6.29 -21.32 21.47
N ALA A 145 6.62 -21.71 22.71
CA ALA A 145 5.86 -21.31 23.89
C ALA A 145 5.90 -19.79 24.12
N ALA A 146 7.04 -19.13 23.86
CA ALA A 146 7.19 -17.70 24.04
C ALA A 146 6.27 -16.88 23.11
N GLU A 147 6.14 -17.28 21.84
CA GLU A 147 5.22 -16.62 20.88
C GLU A 147 3.75 -16.96 21.15
N ILE A 148 3.42 -18.20 21.53
CA ILE A 148 2.04 -18.54 21.93
C ILE A 148 1.61 -17.72 23.14
N LYS A 149 2.53 -17.47 24.08
CA LYS A 149 2.26 -16.64 25.26
C LYS A 149 1.89 -15.20 24.91
N VAL A 150 2.37 -14.65 23.79
CA VAL A 150 1.92 -13.32 23.30
C VAL A 150 0.41 -13.35 23.00
N ILE A 151 -0.09 -14.44 22.43
CA ILE A 151 -1.51 -14.63 22.10
C ILE A 151 -2.34 -14.77 23.38
N GLU A 152 -1.81 -15.44 24.41
CA GLU A 152 -2.45 -15.51 25.73
C GLU A 152 -2.49 -14.14 26.42
N GLU A 153 -1.38 -13.39 26.39
CA GLU A 153 -1.25 -12.05 26.98
C GLU A 153 -2.13 -11.01 26.28
N LEU A 154 -2.40 -11.19 24.97
CA LEU A 154 -3.39 -10.42 24.21
C LEU A 154 -4.83 -10.65 24.72
N GLY A 155 -5.09 -11.79 25.36
CA GLY A 155 -6.36 -12.09 26.02
C GLY A 155 -7.07 -13.37 25.54
N VAL A 156 -6.45 -14.14 24.63
CA VAL A 156 -7.01 -15.42 24.18
C VAL A 156 -6.89 -16.45 25.30
N LYS A 157 -8.01 -17.11 25.63
CA LYS A 157 -8.01 -18.21 26.61
C LYS A 157 -7.71 -19.52 25.90
N ILE A 158 -6.78 -20.31 26.42
CA ILE A 158 -6.44 -21.60 25.82
C ILE A 158 -6.68 -22.72 26.85
N LYS A 159 -7.36 -23.80 26.43
CA LYS A 159 -7.65 -24.98 27.25
C LYS A 159 -7.11 -26.23 26.58
N THR A 160 -6.13 -26.89 27.20
CA THR A 160 -5.55 -28.16 26.75
C THR A 160 -6.31 -29.37 27.29
N GLY A 161 -6.09 -30.55 26.67
CA GLY A 161 -6.73 -31.80 27.05
C GLY A 161 -8.25 -31.84 26.80
N VAL A 162 -8.76 -31.01 25.89
CA VAL A 162 -10.18 -30.94 25.54
C VAL A 162 -10.40 -31.48 24.12
N THR A 163 -11.16 -32.56 24.00
CA THR A 163 -11.43 -33.24 22.73
C THR A 163 -12.78 -32.83 22.17
N PHE A 164 -12.78 -32.25 20.97
CA PHE A 164 -14.01 -31.90 20.25
C PHE A 164 -14.73 -33.15 19.72
N GLY A 165 -16.06 -33.20 19.90
CA GLY A 165 -16.90 -34.37 19.63
C GLY A 165 -16.97 -35.39 20.79
N GLU A 166 -16.28 -35.12 21.90
CA GLU A 166 -16.33 -35.93 23.13
C GLU A 166 -16.58 -35.06 24.38
N ASP A 167 -15.66 -34.15 24.70
CA ASP A 167 -15.74 -33.26 25.87
C ASP A 167 -16.58 -32.01 25.60
N ILE A 168 -16.51 -31.52 24.36
CA ILE A 168 -17.27 -30.36 23.87
C ILE A 168 -17.87 -30.68 22.49
N THR A 169 -19.03 -30.10 22.24
CA THR A 169 -19.83 -30.24 21.01
C THR A 169 -20.23 -28.86 20.49
N ILE A 170 -20.69 -28.77 19.24
CA ILE A 170 -21.21 -27.53 18.67
C ILE A 170 -22.35 -26.98 19.54
N ASP A 171 -23.28 -27.85 19.94
CA ASP A 171 -24.43 -27.47 20.74
C ASP A 171 -24.04 -27.00 22.14
N SER A 172 -23.06 -27.64 22.80
CA SER A 172 -22.58 -27.19 24.11
C SER A 172 -21.89 -25.83 24.02
N LEU A 173 -21.10 -25.59 22.97
CA LEU A 173 -20.43 -24.30 22.76
C LEU A 173 -21.46 -23.18 22.48
N LYS A 174 -22.46 -23.44 21.63
CA LYS A 174 -23.56 -22.50 21.43
C LYS A 174 -24.33 -22.24 22.73
N GLY A 175 -24.55 -23.26 23.55
CA GLY A 175 -25.16 -23.16 24.88
C GLY A 175 -24.35 -22.31 25.88
N ASP A 176 -23.01 -22.35 25.80
CA ASP A 176 -22.10 -21.53 26.61
C ASP A 176 -21.97 -20.07 26.11
N GLY A 177 -22.68 -19.73 25.03
CA GLY A 177 -22.76 -18.38 24.46
C GLY A 177 -21.70 -18.06 23.42
N TYR A 178 -21.04 -19.05 22.83
CA TYR A 178 -20.19 -18.84 21.65
C TYR A 178 -21.06 -18.64 20.40
N GLN A 179 -20.84 -17.55 19.68
CA GLN A 179 -21.65 -17.17 18.51
C GLN A 179 -21.05 -17.65 17.18
N ALA A 180 -19.73 -17.89 17.16
CA ALA A 180 -19.02 -18.47 16.03
C ALA A 180 -18.04 -19.55 16.50
N ILE A 181 -17.83 -20.57 15.68
CA ILE A 181 -16.94 -21.70 15.94
C ILE A 181 -16.01 -21.89 14.73
N PHE A 182 -14.70 -21.94 14.97
CA PHE A 182 -13.70 -22.21 13.93
C PHE A 182 -13.04 -23.58 14.15
N LEU A 183 -13.12 -24.46 13.15
CA LEU A 183 -12.57 -25.82 13.16
C LEU A 183 -11.20 -25.84 12.47
N ALA A 184 -10.12 -25.90 13.27
CA ALA A 184 -8.74 -25.90 12.82
C ALA A 184 -7.95 -27.10 13.39
N THR A 185 -8.54 -28.30 13.28
CA THR A 185 -8.04 -29.53 13.94
C THR A 185 -6.78 -30.14 13.31
N GLY A 186 -6.37 -29.67 12.11
CA GLY A 186 -5.17 -30.15 11.41
C GLY A 186 -5.22 -31.63 10.98
N LEU A 187 -4.06 -32.18 10.59
CA LEU A 187 -3.91 -33.54 10.07
C LEU A 187 -3.06 -34.44 10.97
N HIS A 188 -3.59 -34.81 12.14
CA HIS A 188 -2.86 -35.55 13.17
C HIS A 188 -2.77 -37.08 12.97
N LEU A 189 -3.17 -37.64 11.83
CA LEU A 189 -3.03 -39.08 11.55
C LEU A 189 -2.02 -39.33 10.43
N SER A 190 -1.41 -40.51 10.39
CA SER A 190 -0.59 -40.96 9.26
C SER A 190 -1.43 -41.69 8.21
N ARG A 191 -1.09 -41.52 6.93
CA ARG A 191 -1.62 -42.37 5.85
C ARG A 191 -0.98 -43.76 5.88
N GLU A 192 -1.71 -44.74 5.36
CA GLU A 192 -1.28 -46.15 5.29
C GLU A 192 -0.94 -46.51 3.83
N LEU A 193 0.12 -47.31 3.64
CA LEU A 193 0.58 -47.81 2.34
C LEU A 193 -0.39 -48.85 1.76
N ASN A 194 -1.12 -49.55 2.63
CA ASN A 194 -2.03 -50.65 2.26
C ASN A 194 -1.29 -51.81 1.55
N VAL A 195 -0.07 -52.11 1.99
CA VAL A 195 0.73 -53.25 1.50
C VAL A 195 0.81 -54.37 2.53
N GLU A 196 1.09 -55.60 2.08
CA GLU A 196 1.15 -56.76 2.95
C GLU A 196 2.22 -56.60 4.05
N GLY A 197 1.83 -56.82 5.30
CA GLY A 197 2.73 -56.79 6.46
C GLY A 197 2.90 -55.43 7.15
N GLU A 198 2.13 -54.41 6.78
CA GLU A 198 2.20 -53.06 7.40
C GLU A 198 1.85 -53.06 8.90
N GLY A 199 1.16 -54.09 9.40
CA GLY A 199 0.82 -54.26 10.81
C GLY A 199 1.85 -55.01 11.66
N PHE A 200 3.02 -55.38 11.11
CA PHE A 200 4.03 -56.11 11.89
C PHE A 200 4.62 -55.25 13.02
N PRO A 201 4.93 -55.84 14.20
CA PRO A 201 5.69 -55.15 15.23
C PRO A 201 7.03 -54.62 14.67
N GLY A 202 7.29 -53.33 14.89
CA GLY A 202 8.46 -52.61 14.35
C GLY A 202 8.19 -51.84 13.05
N VAL A 203 6.97 -51.91 12.49
CA VAL A 203 6.48 -50.96 11.50
C VAL A 203 5.78 -49.81 12.24
N LEU A 204 6.33 -48.61 12.13
CA LEU A 204 5.88 -47.41 12.82
C LEU A 204 5.30 -46.38 11.84
N LYS A 205 4.47 -45.50 12.38
CA LYS A 205 3.85 -44.38 11.65
C LYS A 205 4.66 -43.10 11.91
N GLY A 206 5.05 -42.39 10.86
CA GLY A 206 5.96 -41.24 10.95
C GLY A 206 5.43 -40.10 11.83
N VAL A 207 4.15 -39.73 11.66
CA VAL A 207 3.52 -38.67 12.47
C VAL A 207 3.45 -39.06 13.95
N ASP A 208 3.18 -40.33 14.25
CA ASP A 208 3.11 -40.83 15.62
C ASP A 208 4.50 -40.83 16.27
N LEU A 209 5.53 -41.25 15.52
CA LEU A 209 6.92 -41.20 15.98
C LEU A 209 7.37 -39.78 16.31
N LEU A 210 7.16 -38.81 15.40
CA LEU A 210 7.53 -37.42 15.66
C LEU A 210 6.80 -36.85 16.89
N ARG A 211 5.51 -37.18 17.03
CA ARG A 211 4.72 -36.78 18.20
C ARG A 211 5.26 -37.38 19.48
N ASP A 212 5.54 -38.67 19.50
CA ASP A 212 6.06 -39.35 20.68
C ASP A 212 7.43 -38.80 21.07
N VAL A 213 8.30 -38.53 20.10
CA VAL A 213 9.59 -37.85 20.32
C VAL A 213 9.38 -36.47 20.94
N ALA A 214 8.47 -35.66 20.39
CA ALA A 214 8.21 -34.30 20.86
C ALA A 214 7.57 -34.25 22.25
N LEU A 215 6.73 -35.23 22.60
CA LEU A 215 6.10 -35.34 23.92
C LEU A 215 7.03 -35.99 24.98
N GLY A 216 8.23 -36.41 24.57
CA GLY A 216 9.18 -37.08 25.45
C GLY A 216 8.80 -38.53 25.80
N ASN A 217 7.92 -39.15 25.00
CA ASN A 217 7.58 -40.56 25.13
C ASN A 217 8.78 -41.42 24.69
N GLU A 218 8.88 -42.63 25.25
CA GLU A 218 9.92 -43.58 24.90
C GLU A 218 9.64 -44.20 23.52
N VAL A 219 10.56 -44.02 22.57
CA VAL A 219 10.46 -44.59 21.22
C VAL A 219 11.53 -45.66 21.06
N SER A 220 11.10 -46.90 20.83
CA SER A 220 12.00 -48.03 20.63
C SER A 220 12.36 -48.18 19.15
N LEU A 221 13.60 -47.84 18.79
CA LEU A 221 14.15 -48.02 17.45
C LEU A 221 15.21 -49.13 17.43
N GLY A 222 15.25 -49.89 16.34
CA GLY A 222 16.35 -50.80 16.05
C GLY A 222 17.60 -50.08 15.54
N LYS A 223 18.66 -50.83 15.21
CA LYS A 223 19.92 -50.25 14.72
C LYS A 223 19.81 -49.80 13.27
N ARG A 224 19.13 -50.60 12.44
CA ARG A 224 18.85 -50.31 11.03
C ARG A 224 17.41 -49.86 10.85
N VAL A 225 17.22 -48.63 10.42
CA VAL A 225 15.90 -48.01 10.21
C VAL A 225 15.70 -47.69 8.73
N ILE A 226 14.57 -48.12 8.18
CA ILE A 226 14.10 -47.67 6.87
C ILE A 226 12.97 -46.66 7.06
N VAL A 227 13.05 -45.51 6.41
CA VAL A 227 11.97 -44.52 6.34
C VAL A 227 11.39 -44.51 4.94
N ILE A 228 10.08 -44.68 4.78
CA ILE A 228 9.40 -44.69 3.48
C ILE A 228 8.66 -43.38 3.28
N GLY A 229 9.09 -42.56 2.33
CA GLY A 229 8.49 -41.28 1.97
C GLY A 229 9.51 -40.29 1.40
N GLY A 230 9.06 -39.36 0.55
CA GLY A 230 9.92 -38.38 -0.14
C GLY A 230 9.73 -36.91 0.27
N GLY A 231 8.79 -36.60 1.16
CA GLY A 231 8.50 -35.21 1.58
C GLY A 231 9.23 -34.77 2.85
N ASN A 232 9.09 -33.50 3.24
CA ASN A 232 9.73 -32.91 4.43
C ASN A 232 9.54 -33.74 5.71
N VAL A 233 8.33 -34.29 5.92
CA VAL A 233 8.05 -35.17 7.08
C VAL A 233 8.95 -36.40 7.10
N ALA A 234 9.26 -36.99 5.93
CA ALA A 234 10.15 -38.16 5.86
C ALA A 234 11.59 -37.80 6.23
N ILE A 235 12.05 -36.60 5.84
CA ILE A 235 13.36 -36.08 6.23
C ILE A 235 13.44 -35.88 7.74
N ASP A 236 12.46 -35.17 8.32
CA ASP A 236 12.38 -34.94 9.76
C ASP A 236 12.31 -36.26 10.55
N VAL A 237 11.58 -37.26 10.05
CA VAL A 237 11.52 -38.62 10.62
C VAL A 237 12.89 -39.29 10.58
N ALA A 238 13.60 -39.23 9.45
CA ALA A 238 14.91 -39.86 9.29
C ALA A 238 15.96 -39.26 10.24
N LEU A 239 16.04 -37.92 10.28
CA LEU A 239 16.94 -37.18 11.16
C LEU A 239 16.60 -37.37 12.64
N SER A 240 15.31 -37.46 12.97
CA SER A 240 14.86 -37.75 14.34
C SER A 240 15.18 -39.19 14.76
N ALA A 241 15.04 -40.16 13.86
CA ALA A 241 15.40 -41.55 14.12
C ALA A 241 16.90 -41.70 14.41
N GLN A 242 17.74 -41.00 13.64
CA GLN A 242 19.19 -40.97 13.85
C GLN A 242 19.54 -40.38 15.23
N ARG A 243 18.93 -39.26 15.61
CA ARG A 243 19.12 -38.62 16.94
C ARG A 243 18.62 -39.48 18.10
N LYS A 244 17.66 -40.37 17.86
CA LYS A 244 17.14 -41.33 18.85
C LYS A 244 17.90 -42.66 18.89
N GLY A 245 19.05 -42.75 18.20
CA GLY A 245 20.00 -43.84 18.37
C GLY A 245 20.00 -44.89 17.27
N ALA A 246 19.36 -44.64 16.12
CA ALA A 246 19.55 -45.46 14.93
C ALA A 246 21.00 -45.31 14.43
N GLU A 247 21.67 -46.44 14.14
CA GLU A 247 23.05 -46.47 13.64
C GLU A 247 23.09 -46.29 12.12
N GLU A 248 22.11 -46.84 11.42
CA GLU A 248 21.95 -46.77 9.97
C GLU A 248 20.51 -46.36 9.64
N VAL A 249 20.34 -45.23 8.93
CA VAL A 249 19.04 -44.73 8.48
C VAL A 249 19.03 -44.65 6.97
N THR A 250 18.09 -45.36 6.34
CA THR A 250 17.87 -45.35 4.89
C THR A 250 16.49 -44.80 4.59
N LEU A 251 16.43 -43.65 3.93
CA LEU A 251 15.20 -43.07 3.42
C LEU A 251 14.95 -43.56 1.99
N VAL A 252 13.77 -44.11 1.74
CA VAL A 252 13.37 -44.70 0.47
C VAL A 252 12.14 -43.97 -0.06
N CYS A 253 12.19 -43.53 -1.32
CA CYS A 253 11.10 -42.78 -1.94
C CYS A 253 10.85 -43.22 -3.40
N LEU A 254 9.64 -42.92 -3.89
CA LEU A 254 9.16 -43.30 -5.22
C LEU A 254 9.73 -42.37 -6.30
N GLU A 255 9.99 -41.14 -5.90
CA GLU A 255 10.43 -40.03 -6.72
C GLU A 255 11.90 -40.16 -7.10
N LYS A 256 12.26 -39.62 -8.26
CA LYS A 256 13.68 -39.31 -8.55
C LYS A 256 14.14 -38.17 -7.65
N ARG A 257 15.46 -37.97 -7.54
CA ARG A 257 16.02 -36.91 -6.69
C ARG A 257 15.45 -35.54 -7.01
N GLU A 258 15.24 -35.23 -8.29
CA GLU A 258 14.74 -33.95 -8.79
C GLU A 258 13.21 -33.81 -8.66
N GLU A 259 12.51 -34.91 -8.37
CA GLU A 259 11.05 -34.98 -8.23
C GLU A 259 10.62 -35.09 -6.76
N MET A 260 11.57 -35.12 -5.81
CA MET A 260 11.28 -35.23 -4.38
C MET A 260 10.46 -34.02 -3.90
N PRO A 261 9.35 -34.24 -3.15
CA PRO A 261 8.59 -33.14 -2.55
C PRO A 261 9.34 -32.40 -1.43
N ALA A 262 10.36 -33.02 -0.84
CA ALA A 262 11.19 -32.37 0.17
C ALA A 262 12.04 -31.25 -0.44
N TRP A 263 12.24 -30.17 0.30
CA TRP A 263 13.01 -29.04 -0.21
C TRP A 263 14.50 -29.40 -0.28
N ASP A 264 15.20 -28.89 -1.29
CA ASP A 264 16.54 -29.35 -1.63
C ASP A 264 17.54 -29.23 -0.47
N TYR A 265 17.48 -28.14 0.29
CA TYR A 265 18.39 -27.93 1.42
C TYR A 265 18.13 -28.91 2.59
N GLU A 266 16.88 -29.36 2.80
CA GLU A 266 16.59 -30.37 3.83
C GLU A 266 17.13 -31.75 3.40
N VAL A 267 17.06 -32.04 2.10
CA VAL A 267 17.64 -33.25 1.53
C VAL A 267 19.17 -33.24 1.65
N GLU A 268 19.80 -32.10 1.41
CA GLU A 268 21.24 -31.92 1.59
C GLU A 268 21.66 -32.08 3.06
N GLU A 269 20.93 -31.46 4.00
CA GLU A 269 21.17 -31.62 5.44
C GLU A 269 21.09 -33.09 5.88
N ALA A 270 20.08 -33.83 5.38
CA ALA A 270 19.96 -35.27 5.66
C ALA A 270 21.16 -36.08 5.17
N LEU A 271 21.66 -35.78 3.97
CA LEU A 271 22.83 -36.45 3.40
C LEU A 271 24.11 -36.10 4.18
N GLU A 272 24.28 -34.85 4.60
CA GLU A 272 25.42 -34.39 5.40
C GLU A 272 25.48 -35.05 6.78
N GLU A 273 24.31 -35.29 7.39
CA GLU A 273 24.21 -36.01 8.67
C GLU A 273 24.33 -37.54 8.51
N GLY A 274 24.36 -38.05 7.28
CA GLY A 274 24.65 -39.45 6.97
C GLY A 274 23.42 -40.34 6.74
N VAL A 275 22.25 -39.75 6.48
CA VAL A 275 21.07 -40.49 6.00
C VAL A 275 21.34 -40.96 4.57
N THR A 276 21.13 -42.26 4.31
CA THR A 276 21.22 -42.79 2.95
C THR A 276 19.89 -42.61 2.24
N ILE A 277 19.85 -41.95 1.09
CA ILE A 277 18.62 -41.74 0.32
C ILE A 277 18.62 -42.65 -0.91
N VAL A 278 17.56 -43.44 -1.06
CA VAL A 278 17.34 -44.35 -2.19
C VAL A 278 16.08 -43.96 -2.93
N ASN A 279 16.27 -43.43 -4.14
CA ASN A 279 15.21 -42.95 -5.01
C ASN A 279 14.64 -44.05 -5.91
N SER A 280 13.45 -43.76 -6.46
CA SER A 280 12.77 -44.60 -7.45
C SER A 280 12.48 -46.04 -6.98
N LEU A 281 12.10 -46.23 -5.72
CA LEU A 281 11.69 -47.52 -5.17
C LEU A 281 10.33 -47.42 -4.47
N GLY A 282 9.42 -48.33 -4.80
CA GLY A 282 8.13 -48.46 -4.13
C GLY A 282 8.02 -49.74 -3.31
N PRO A 283 7.41 -49.71 -2.11
CA PRO A 283 7.27 -50.90 -1.28
C PRO A 283 6.30 -51.90 -1.93
N GLU A 284 6.73 -53.16 -2.04
CA GLU A 284 5.90 -54.29 -2.49
C GLU A 284 5.24 -54.97 -1.28
N ARG A 285 6.03 -55.32 -0.25
CA ARG A 285 5.58 -55.93 1.01
C ARG A 285 6.64 -55.82 2.11
N PHE A 286 6.20 -55.87 3.36
CA PHE A 286 7.08 -55.98 4.52
C PHE A 286 7.51 -57.44 4.74
N LEU A 287 8.73 -57.63 5.27
CA LEU A 287 9.28 -58.93 5.61
C LEU A 287 9.24 -59.14 7.13
N GLU A 288 8.95 -60.36 7.55
CA GLU A 288 8.86 -60.75 8.95
C GLU A 288 9.88 -61.85 9.27
N GLU A 289 10.58 -61.70 10.40
CA GLU A 289 11.35 -62.77 11.01
C GLU A 289 11.11 -62.78 12.52
N ALA A 290 10.77 -63.95 13.07
CA ALA A 290 10.54 -64.16 14.50
C ALA A 290 9.49 -63.21 15.14
N GLY A 291 8.41 -62.88 14.44
CA GLY A 291 7.30 -62.08 15.00
C GLY A 291 7.47 -60.57 14.89
N LYS A 292 8.50 -60.09 14.18
CA LYS A 292 8.83 -58.67 14.00
C LYS A 292 9.29 -58.38 12.58
N VAL A 293 9.25 -57.11 12.18
CA VAL A 293 9.79 -56.69 10.88
C VAL A 293 11.29 -57.00 10.79
N SER A 294 11.72 -57.48 9.62
CA SER A 294 13.13 -57.76 9.29
C SER A 294 13.63 -57.02 8.04
N GLY A 295 12.73 -56.34 7.32
CA GLY A 295 13.06 -55.56 6.14
C GLY A 295 11.85 -55.27 5.27
N VAL A 296 12.10 -54.70 4.10
CA VAL A 296 11.08 -54.38 3.11
C VAL A 296 11.55 -54.83 1.74
N LYS A 297 10.64 -55.45 0.98
CA LYS A 297 10.85 -55.75 -0.42
C LYS A 297 10.28 -54.61 -1.26
N PHE A 298 11.11 -54.07 -2.15
CA PHE A 298 10.80 -52.95 -3.02
C PHE A 298 10.76 -53.39 -4.49
N LYS A 299 10.06 -52.59 -5.29
CA LYS A 299 10.03 -52.66 -6.75
C LYS A 299 10.43 -51.33 -7.36
N ARG A 300 11.08 -51.36 -8.51
CA ARG A 300 11.53 -50.14 -9.20
C ARG A 300 10.33 -49.31 -9.64
N CYS A 301 10.26 -48.05 -9.18
CA CYS A 301 9.32 -47.05 -9.67
C CYS A 301 9.84 -46.47 -10.99
N THR A 302 9.04 -46.53 -12.05
CA THR A 302 9.40 -46.04 -13.39
C THR A 302 8.89 -44.62 -13.66
N ALA A 303 7.76 -44.25 -13.07
CA ALA A 303 7.20 -42.91 -13.11
C ALA A 303 6.23 -42.74 -11.94
N VAL A 304 6.22 -41.57 -11.30
CA VAL A 304 5.34 -41.24 -10.16
C VAL A 304 4.01 -40.63 -10.62
N PHE A 305 4.06 -39.84 -11.69
CA PHE A 305 2.92 -39.13 -12.24
C PHE A 305 2.51 -39.71 -13.60
N ASP A 306 1.21 -39.63 -13.92
CA ASP A 306 0.70 -39.94 -15.26
C ASP A 306 0.94 -38.80 -16.27
N GLU A 307 0.47 -38.99 -17.51
CA GLU A 307 0.61 -37.99 -18.59
C GLU A 307 -0.10 -36.65 -18.30
N ASN A 308 -1.04 -36.63 -17.36
CA ASN A 308 -1.76 -35.43 -16.93
C ASN A 308 -1.15 -34.79 -15.67
N GLY A 309 -0.03 -35.33 -15.17
CA GLY A 309 0.61 -34.87 -13.94
C GLY A 309 -0.10 -35.32 -12.66
N ALA A 310 -1.07 -36.22 -12.74
CA ALA A 310 -1.73 -36.77 -11.55
C ALA A 310 -0.88 -37.86 -10.93
N PHE A 311 -0.85 -37.94 -9.59
CA PHE A 311 -0.13 -38.98 -8.86
C PHE A 311 -0.69 -40.36 -9.20
N ASN A 312 0.09 -41.17 -9.90
CA ASN A 312 -0.27 -42.51 -10.37
C ASN A 312 1.00 -43.34 -10.65
N PRO A 313 1.66 -43.85 -9.60
CA PRO A 313 2.96 -44.46 -9.74
C PRO A 313 2.90 -45.79 -10.52
N THR A 314 3.85 -45.95 -11.44
CA THR A 314 4.04 -47.14 -12.28
C THR A 314 5.32 -47.85 -11.90
N TYR A 315 5.29 -49.19 -11.97
CA TYR A 315 6.37 -50.03 -11.46
C TYR A 315 6.85 -51.06 -12.48
N ASP A 316 8.14 -51.38 -12.42
CA ASP A 316 8.71 -52.58 -13.03
C ASP A 316 8.68 -53.73 -12.00
N GLU A 317 7.66 -54.58 -12.13
CA GLU A 317 7.42 -55.73 -11.24
C GLU A 317 8.51 -56.82 -11.36
N THR A 318 9.44 -56.72 -12.32
CA THR A 318 10.56 -57.67 -12.47
C THR A 318 11.82 -57.22 -11.73
N ASN A 319 11.96 -55.92 -11.45
CA ASN A 319 13.11 -55.34 -10.79
C ASN A 319 12.83 -55.17 -9.30
N LEU A 320 13.15 -56.23 -8.55
CA LEU A 320 12.87 -56.32 -7.13
C LEU A 320 14.15 -56.21 -6.31
N GLU A 321 14.10 -55.39 -5.26
CA GLU A 321 15.20 -55.14 -4.35
C GLU A 321 14.73 -55.42 -2.92
N THR A 322 15.61 -55.84 -2.02
CA THR A 322 15.26 -56.11 -0.62
C THR A 322 16.25 -55.41 0.28
N LEU A 323 15.74 -54.61 1.20
CA LEU A 323 16.53 -53.89 2.18
C LEU A 323 16.18 -54.43 3.57
N GLU A 324 17.20 -54.84 4.32
CA GLU A 324 17.05 -55.34 5.70
C GLU A 324 16.91 -54.19 6.69
N ALA A 325 15.99 -54.31 7.64
CA ALA A 325 15.77 -53.30 8.67
C ALA A 325 15.20 -53.92 9.95
N ASP A 326 15.59 -53.35 11.07
CA ASP A 326 15.06 -53.72 12.39
C ASP A 326 13.80 -52.90 12.72
N THR A 327 13.61 -51.77 12.04
CA THR A 327 12.45 -50.89 12.19
C THR A 327 12.16 -50.24 10.84
N VAL A 328 10.88 -50.12 10.50
CA VAL A 328 10.43 -49.42 9.29
C VAL A 328 9.45 -48.34 9.67
N ILE A 329 9.62 -47.13 9.17
CA ILE A 329 8.77 -45.98 9.49
C ILE A 329 8.10 -45.50 8.21
N VAL A 330 6.76 -45.48 8.20
CA VAL A 330 5.95 -45.04 7.06
C VAL A 330 5.63 -43.55 7.21
N ALA A 331 6.14 -42.72 6.29
CA ALA A 331 6.04 -41.26 6.30
C ALA A 331 5.53 -40.70 4.94
N ILE A 332 4.46 -41.31 4.42
CA ILE A 332 3.88 -41.00 3.09
C ILE A 332 2.76 -39.94 3.10
N GLY A 333 2.65 -39.19 4.19
CA GLY A 333 1.70 -38.09 4.33
C GLY A 333 0.74 -38.22 5.50
N GLN A 334 -0.01 -37.14 5.71
CA GLN A 334 -0.88 -36.92 6.85
C GLN A 334 -2.36 -37.09 6.49
N ALA A 335 -3.20 -37.31 7.49
CA ALA A 335 -4.65 -37.46 7.38
C ALA A 335 -5.38 -36.79 8.55
N ALA A 336 -6.63 -36.40 8.31
CA ALA A 336 -7.48 -35.76 9.31
C ALA A 336 -8.10 -36.82 10.26
N ASP A 337 -8.22 -36.47 11.54
CA ASP A 337 -9.10 -37.18 12.47
C ASP A 337 -10.52 -36.60 12.32
N LEU A 338 -11.39 -37.31 11.59
CA LEU A 338 -12.77 -36.89 11.29
C LEU A 338 -13.81 -37.62 12.13
N SER A 339 -13.40 -38.26 13.23
CA SER A 339 -14.28 -39.08 14.08
C SER A 339 -15.46 -38.31 14.70
N PHE A 340 -15.37 -36.98 14.78
CA PHE A 340 -16.45 -36.10 15.25
C PHE A 340 -17.46 -35.69 14.15
N ALA A 341 -17.10 -35.81 12.87
CA ALA A 341 -17.85 -35.17 11.78
C ALA A 341 -19.30 -35.68 11.66
N GLU A 342 -19.49 -37.00 11.75
CA GLU A 342 -20.84 -37.61 11.71
C GLU A 342 -21.67 -37.24 12.96
N LYS A 343 -21.04 -37.19 14.14
CA LYS A 343 -21.71 -36.88 15.42
C LYS A 343 -22.18 -35.43 15.48
N GLU A 344 -21.35 -34.51 14.99
CA GLU A 344 -21.59 -33.07 15.01
C GLU A 344 -22.25 -32.55 13.73
N ASN A 345 -22.60 -33.44 12.79
CA ASN A 345 -23.18 -33.12 11.48
C ASN A 345 -22.36 -32.08 10.69
N VAL A 346 -21.03 -32.22 10.70
CA VAL A 346 -20.09 -31.39 9.94
C VAL A 346 -19.80 -32.08 8.61
N ALA A 347 -19.94 -31.35 7.51
CA ALA A 347 -19.72 -31.88 6.16
C ALA A 347 -18.23 -32.18 5.90
N ILE A 348 -17.98 -33.29 5.19
CA ILE A 348 -16.64 -33.76 4.84
C ILE A 348 -16.49 -33.89 3.33
N THR A 349 -15.30 -33.61 2.82
CA THR A 349 -14.98 -33.78 1.40
C THR A 349 -14.63 -35.23 1.08
N ALA A 350 -14.83 -35.64 -0.17
CA ALA A 350 -14.44 -36.97 -0.66
C ALA A 350 -12.93 -37.26 -0.53
N ARG A 351 -12.10 -36.22 -0.37
CA ARG A 351 -10.64 -36.31 -0.23
C ARG A 351 -10.17 -36.50 1.22
N GLY A 352 -11.08 -36.50 2.20
CA GLY A 352 -10.76 -36.72 3.61
C GLY A 352 -10.36 -35.46 4.38
N GLY A 353 -11.17 -34.40 4.27
CA GLY A 353 -11.07 -33.14 5.03
C GLY A 353 -12.45 -32.53 5.29
N LEU A 354 -12.52 -31.34 5.89
CA LEU A 354 -13.78 -30.62 6.13
C LEU A 354 -14.24 -29.86 4.89
N GLU A 355 -15.54 -29.79 4.66
CA GLU A 355 -16.14 -28.99 3.59
C GLU A 355 -16.48 -27.57 4.08
N ALA A 356 -15.93 -26.58 3.39
CA ALA A 356 -16.20 -25.16 3.59
C ALA A 356 -16.01 -24.41 2.27
N ASP A 357 -16.58 -23.21 2.20
CA ASP A 357 -16.37 -22.30 1.08
C ASP A 357 -14.90 -21.79 1.06
N PRO A 358 -14.22 -21.79 -0.10
CA PRO A 358 -12.79 -21.47 -0.18
C PRO A 358 -12.45 -19.99 0.01
N VAL A 359 -13.43 -19.08 -0.07
CA VAL A 359 -13.23 -17.64 0.12
C VAL A 359 -13.61 -17.26 1.55
N THR A 360 -14.78 -17.72 2.00
CA THR A 360 -15.36 -17.32 3.28
C THR A 360 -15.02 -18.28 4.42
N PHE A 361 -14.49 -19.47 4.13
CA PHE A 361 -14.22 -20.54 5.12
C PHE A 361 -15.45 -21.01 5.88
N GLN A 362 -16.66 -20.59 5.47
CA GLN A 362 -17.90 -20.98 6.11
C GLN A 362 -18.26 -22.40 5.69
N THR A 363 -18.58 -23.25 6.66
CA THR A 363 -19.13 -24.58 6.39
C THR A 363 -20.61 -24.47 6.00
N PRO A 364 -21.25 -25.54 5.49
CA PRO A 364 -22.70 -25.54 5.29
C PRO A 364 -23.53 -25.27 6.57
N MET A 365 -22.89 -25.31 7.76
CA MET A 365 -23.53 -24.96 9.02
C MET A 365 -23.28 -23.50 9.39
N GLU A 366 -24.37 -22.75 9.57
CA GLU A 366 -24.33 -21.34 9.96
C GLU A 366 -23.59 -21.12 11.29
N GLY A 367 -22.69 -20.12 11.28
CA GLY A 367 -21.81 -19.77 12.39
C GLY A 367 -20.65 -20.74 12.63
N VAL A 368 -20.43 -21.72 11.75
CA VAL A 368 -19.32 -22.68 11.84
C VAL A 368 -18.41 -22.54 10.62
N PHE A 369 -17.13 -22.35 10.87
CA PHE A 369 -16.08 -22.13 9.89
C PHE A 369 -15.02 -23.23 10.01
N ALA A 370 -14.31 -23.54 8.92
CA ALA A 370 -13.24 -24.54 8.93
C ALA A 370 -12.03 -24.07 8.11
N GLY A 371 -10.83 -24.38 8.58
CA GLY A 371 -9.60 -23.88 7.95
C GLY A 371 -8.34 -24.61 8.41
N GLY A 372 -7.20 -24.24 7.83
CA GLY A 372 -5.92 -24.91 7.99
C GLY A 372 -5.86 -26.26 7.25
N ASP A 373 -4.96 -27.13 7.69
CA ASP A 373 -4.67 -28.37 6.95
C ASP A 373 -5.87 -29.33 6.84
N VAL A 374 -6.81 -29.27 7.79
CA VAL A 374 -8.03 -30.12 7.75
C VAL A 374 -8.96 -29.73 6.59
N PHE A 375 -8.84 -28.50 6.10
CA PHE A 375 -9.59 -27.98 4.96
C PHE A 375 -8.79 -28.14 3.64
N TYR A 376 -7.57 -27.63 3.59
CA TYR A 376 -6.76 -27.61 2.35
C TYR A 376 -6.02 -28.91 2.05
N GLY A 377 -5.79 -29.77 3.04
CA GLY A 377 -4.69 -30.73 3.03
C GLY A 377 -3.40 -30.12 3.59
N PRO A 378 -2.28 -30.88 3.60
CA PRO A 378 -1.04 -30.43 4.24
C PRO A 378 -0.48 -29.16 3.56
N ARG A 379 -0.26 -28.11 4.35
CA ARG A 379 0.29 -26.82 3.90
C ARG A 379 1.45 -26.39 4.81
N SER A 380 2.15 -25.33 4.42
CA SER A 380 3.18 -24.71 5.25
C SER A 380 2.57 -23.89 6.40
N VAL A 381 3.38 -23.60 7.42
CA VAL A 381 2.95 -22.81 8.60
C VAL A 381 2.40 -21.43 8.18
N VAL A 382 3.03 -20.76 7.23
CA VAL A 382 2.62 -19.41 6.79
C VAL A 382 1.30 -19.42 6.01
N GLU A 383 1.02 -20.47 5.23
CA GLU A 383 -0.28 -20.64 4.56
C GLU A 383 -1.39 -20.97 5.57
N ALA A 384 -1.10 -21.77 6.60
CA ALA A 384 -2.06 -22.03 7.67
C ALA A 384 -2.38 -20.74 8.46
N VAL A 385 -1.38 -19.88 8.66
CA VAL A 385 -1.56 -18.56 9.28
C VAL A 385 -2.47 -17.66 8.44
N GLU A 386 -2.22 -17.58 7.13
CA GLU A 386 -3.09 -16.85 6.19
C GLU A 386 -4.54 -17.33 6.32
N CYS A 387 -4.76 -18.65 6.28
CA CYS A 387 -6.09 -19.23 6.43
C CYS A 387 -6.76 -18.83 7.77
N GLY A 388 -6.00 -18.82 8.87
CA GLY A 388 -6.51 -18.37 10.16
C GLY A 388 -6.93 -16.89 10.16
N LYS A 389 -6.12 -16.02 9.54
CA LYS A 389 -6.40 -14.59 9.38
C LYS A 389 -7.65 -14.34 8.54
N GLU A 390 -7.76 -15.03 7.40
CA GLU A 390 -8.91 -14.89 6.51
C GLU A 390 -10.20 -15.49 7.11
N ALA A 391 -10.09 -16.56 7.90
CA ALA A 391 -11.23 -17.09 8.67
C ALA A 391 -11.68 -16.12 9.77
N ALA A 392 -10.74 -15.42 10.44
CA ALA A 392 -11.06 -14.39 11.41
C ALA A 392 -11.84 -13.22 10.78
N GLU A 393 -11.46 -12.78 9.57
CA GLU A 393 -12.21 -11.78 8.80
C GLU A 393 -13.63 -12.24 8.48
N SER A 394 -13.80 -13.49 8.03
CA SER A 394 -15.14 -14.05 7.79
C SER A 394 -16.00 -14.11 9.05
N ILE A 395 -15.41 -14.51 10.19
CA ILE A 395 -16.09 -14.53 11.48
C ILE A 395 -16.48 -13.11 11.89
N HIS A 396 -15.60 -12.13 11.71
CA HIS A 396 -15.89 -10.73 11.97
C HIS A 396 -17.10 -10.26 11.17
N ARG A 397 -17.10 -10.50 9.85
CA ARG A 397 -18.20 -10.11 8.96
C ARG A 397 -19.51 -10.77 9.35
N TYR A 398 -19.48 -12.07 9.62
CA TYR A 398 -20.64 -12.82 10.07
C TYR A 398 -21.24 -12.23 11.35
N LEU A 399 -20.42 -11.93 12.37
CA LEU A 399 -20.88 -11.37 13.63
C LEU A 399 -21.42 -9.94 13.50
N ASN A 400 -20.99 -9.20 12.48
CA ASN A 400 -21.47 -7.84 12.19
C ASN A 400 -22.60 -7.81 11.13
N GLY A 401 -23.04 -8.96 10.60
CA GLY A 401 -24.05 -9.03 9.54
C GLY A 401 -23.61 -8.40 8.21
N LEU A 402 -22.30 -8.38 7.95
CA LEU A 402 -21.70 -7.90 6.71
C LEU A 402 -21.65 -9.03 5.66
N ASP A 403 -21.51 -8.64 4.39
CA ASP A 403 -21.28 -9.59 3.31
C ASP A 403 -19.93 -10.31 3.48
N LEU A 404 -19.95 -11.64 3.42
CA LEU A 404 -18.75 -12.47 3.61
C LEU A 404 -17.79 -12.41 2.42
N GLU A 405 -18.27 -12.10 1.21
CA GLU A 405 -17.53 -12.14 -0.05
C GLU A 405 -17.02 -10.75 -0.48
N GLU A 406 -17.68 -9.66 -0.04
CA GLU A 406 -17.37 -8.30 -0.49
C GLU A 406 -15.89 -7.91 -0.28
N GLY A 407 -15.16 -7.57 -1.34
CA GLY A 407 -13.76 -7.12 -1.22
C GLY A 407 -12.75 -8.19 -0.77
N ARG A 408 -13.11 -9.49 -0.86
CA ARG A 408 -12.18 -10.60 -0.57
C ARG A 408 -11.21 -10.91 -1.72
N GLU A 409 -11.57 -10.58 -2.95
CA GLU A 409 -10.65 -10.68 -4.09
C GLU A 409 -9.63 -9.52 -4.05
N LYS A 410 -8.35 -9.87 -3.94
CA LYS A 410 -7.22 -8.94 -3.99
C LYS A 410 -6.36 -9.24 -5.21
N ASP A 411 -5.99 -8.20 -5.95
CA ASP A 411 -5.00 -8.31 -7.01
C ASP A 411 -3.60 -8.14 -6.43
N TRP A 412 -2.82 -9.21 -6.49
CA TRP A 412 -1.42 -9.26 -6.04
C TRP A 412 -0.43 -9.21 -7.20
N SER A 413 -0.87 -8.71 -8.37
CA SER A 413 0.04 -8.44 -9.48
C SER A 413 1.14 -7.45 -9.07
N TYR A 414 2.33 -7.65 -9.64
CA TYR A 414 3.48 -6.79 -9.35
C TYR A 414 4.37 -6.61 -10.58
N GLU A 415 5.04 -5.47 -10.63
CA GLU A 415 6.10 -5.18 -11.59
C GLU A 415 7.45 -5.14 -10.88
N LYS A 416 8.49 -5.64 -11.54
CA LYS A 416 9.87 -5.58 -11.03
C LYS A 416 10.58 -4.37 -11.67
N PRO A 417 11.34 -3.57 -10.89
CA PRO A 417 12.18 -2.52 -11.46
C PRO A 417 13.32 -3.10 -12.30
N ALA A 418 13.89 -2.27 -13.17
CA ALA A 418 15.06 -2.60 -13.97
C ALA A 418 16.32 -2.73 -13.09
N THR A 419 17.27 -3.59 -13.45
CA THR A 419 18.39 -4.00 -12.57
C THR A 419 19.79 -3.84 -13.18
N GLU A 420 19.91 -3.26 -14.38
CA GLU A 420 21.17 -3.24 -15.15
C GLU A 420 22.31 -2.49 -14.47
N ASP A 421 22.01 -1.46 -13.67
CA ASP A 421 23.00 -0.61 -12.99
C ASP A 421 23.24 -1.01 -11.52
N VAL A 422 22.67 -2.13 -11.07
CA VAL A 422 22.76 -2.58 -9.67
C VAL A 422 24.08 -3.33 -9.41
N GLN A 423 24.78 -2.97 -8.32
CA GLN A 423 26.03 -3.63 -7.93
C GLN A 423 25.78 -4.98 -7.23
N ASN A 424 26.64 -5.95 -7.55
CA ASN A 424 26.66 -7.25 -6.87
C ASN A 424 27.13 -7.10 -5.41
N MET A 425 26.42 -7.74 -4.48
CA MET A 425 26.78 -7.81 -3.06
C MET A 425 26.53 -9.24 -2.56
N PRO A 426 27.52 -9.87 -1.88
CA PRO A 426 27.35 -11.22 -1.35
C PRO A 426 26.23 -11.27 -0.31
N ARG A 427 25.45 -12.36 -0.34
CA ARG A 427 24.44 -12.65 0.68
C ARG A 427 25.12 -13.01 2.00
N VAL A 428 24.56 -12.56 3.11
CA VAL A 428 25.03 -12.95 4.43
C VAL A 428 24.61 -14.38 4.72
N GLU A 429 25.58 -15.27 4.95
CA GLU A 429 25.35 -16.68 5.26
C GLU A 429 24.83 -16.87 6.69
N MET A 430 23.93 -17.84 6.88
CA MET A 430 23.45 -18.22 8.21
C MET A 430 24.54 -18.99 8.94
N ARG A 431 24.84 -18.57 10.18
CA ARG A 431 25.75 -19.31 11.04
C ARG A 431 25.05 -20.52 11.59
N GLU A 432 25.70 -21.66 11.51
CA GLU A 432 25.18 -22.94 11.98
C GLU A 432 26.18 -23.65 12.90
N ILE A 433 25.67 -24.53 13.76
CA ILE A 433 26.51 -25.44 14.54
C ILE A 433 27.16 -26.49 13.63
N SER A 434 28.33 -26.98 14.05
CA SER A 434 29.08 -27.98 13.28
C SER A 434 28.37 -29.34 13.21
N LEU A 435 28.64 -30.14 12.17
CA LEU A 435 28.05 -31.48 12.01
C LEU A 435 28.31 -32.39 13.21
N ASP A 436 29.45 -32.25 13.90
CA ASP A 436 29.74 -33.04 15.10
C ASP A 436 28.91 -32.62 16.31
N GLU A 437 28.54 -31.32 16.40
CA GLU A 437 27.64 -30.80 17.44
C GLU A 437 26.17 -31.13 17.16
N ARG A 438 25.77 -31.41 15.91
CA ARG A 438 24.40 -31.84 15.56
C ARG A 438 24.08 -33.26 16.06
N LYS A 439 25.10 -34.12 16.18
CA LYS A 439 24.91 -35.56 16.44
C LYS A 439 24.28 -35.82 17.81
N GLY A 440 23.23 -36.65 17.80
CA GLY A 440 22.65 -37.23 19.01
C GLY A 440 21.93 -36.26 19.94
N ASN A 441 21.62 -35.05 19.48
CA ASN A 441 20.83 -34.08 20.25
C ASN A 441 19.88 -33.30 19.35
N PHE A 442 18.97 -32.54 19.98
CA PHE A 442 17.96 -31.73 19.31
C PHE A 442 18.24 -30.22 19.51
N GLY A 443 19.51 -29.84 19.67
CA GLY A 443 19.92 -28.43 19.75
C GLY A 443 19.63 -27.69 18.45
N GLU A 444 19.27 -26.42 18.56
CA GLU A 444 18.97 -25.57 17.40
C GLU A 444 20.19 -25.44 16.48
N ILE A 445 19.99 -25.69 15.18
CA ILE A 445 21.11 -25.72 14.21
C ILE A 445 21.51 -24.32 13.76
N ALA A 446 20.54 -23.53 13.30
CA ALA A 446 20.75 -22.17 12.82
C ALA A 446 20.81 -21.19 14.00
N LEU A 447 21.89 -20.41 14.10
CA LEU A 447 22.20 -19.54 15.24
C LEU A 447 21.59 -18.13 15.14
N GLY A 448 21.03 -17.77 13.99
CA GLY A 448 20.47 -16.44 13.74
C GLY A 448 21.52 -15.38 13.42
N PHE A 449 21.06 -14.24 12.90
CA PHE A 449 21.91 -13.08 12.64
C PHE A 449 22.16 -12.28 13.91
N ASN A 450 23.35 -11.68 13.99
CA ASN A 450 23.60 -10.55 14.88
C ASN A 450 23.21 -9.21 14.22
N GLU A 451 23.32 -8.11 14.94
CA GLU A 451 22.90 -6.79 14.45
C GLU A 451 23.67 -6.34 13.20
N GLU A 452 24.99 -6.58 13.14
CA GLU A 452 25.82 -6.21 11.99
C GLU A 452 25.46 -7.02 10.75
N GLU A 453 25.26 -8.33 10.93
CA GLU A 453 24.80 -9.26 9.88
C GLU A 453 23.42 -8.87 9.34
N ALA A 454 22.47 -8.56 10.23
CA ALA A 454 21.12 -8.17 9.86
C ALA A 454 21.09 -6.84 9.10
N LYS A 455 21.88 -5.84 9.52
CA LYS A 455 22.01 -4.57 8.77
C LYS A 455 22.65 -4.79 7.41
N ALA A 456 23.77 -5.51 7.35
CA ALA A 456 24.47 -5.80 6.09
C ALA A 456 23.57 -6.51 5.08
N GLU A 457 22.72 -7.44 5.54
CA GLU A 457 21.75 -8.12 4.68
C GLU A 457 20.57 -7.21 4.30
N ALA A 458 20.08 -6.36 5.20
CA ALA A 458 19.01 -5.41 4.90
C ALA A 458 19.42 -4.32 3.90
N GLU A 459 20.69 -3.86 3.95
CA GLU A 459 21.28 -2.90 3.02
C GLU A 459 21.28 -3.40 1.56
N ARG A 460 21.19 -4.72 1.34
CA ARG A 460 21.11 -5.30 -0.01
C ARG A 460 19.74 -5.09 -0.67
N CYS A 461 18.70 -4.69 0.06
CA CYS A 461 17.36 -4.52 -0.48
C CYS A 461 17.33 -3.48 -1.62
N LEU A 462 16.68 -3.79 -2.74
CA LEU A 462 16.60 -2.90 -3.92
C LEU A 462 15.42 -1.92 -3.89
N GLU A 463 14.67 -1.88 -2.77
CA GLU A 463 13.55 -0.95 -2.59
C GLU A 463 12.53 -0.98 -3.75
N CYS A 464 12.10 -2.18 -4.15
CA CYS A 464 11.37 -2.37 -5.41
C CYS A 464 9.99 -1.69 -5.49
N GLY A 465 9.36 -1.37 -4.36
CA GLY A 465 8.11 -0.60 -4.31
C GLY A 465 8.34 0.90 -4.23
N ILE A 466 7.40 1.69 -4.79
CA ILE A 466 7.38 3.17 -4.70
C ILE A 466 7.34 3.62 -3.24
N CYS A 467 6.60 2.90 -2.41
CA CYS A 467 6.60 3.00 -0.97
C CYS A 467 7.13 1.69 -0.39
N SER A 468 7.93 1.75 0.68
CA SER A 468 8.35 0.55 1.40
C SER A 468 7.24 -0.07 2.24
N GLU A 469 6.11 0.62 2.44
CA GLU A 469 5.03 0.19 3.34
C GLU A 469 5.53 -0.02 4.78
N CYS A 470 6.40 0.87 5.27
CA CYS A 470 6.80 0.89 6.68
C CYS A 470 5.72 1.47 7.61
N TYR A 471 4.65 2.03 7.03
CA TYR A 471 3.48 2.67 7.67
C TYR A 471 3.79 3.75 8.72
N GLN A 472 5.04 4.21 8.81
CA GLN A 472 5.44 5.29 9.71
C GLN A 472 4.72 6.60 9.40
N CYS A 473 4.39 6.85 8.13
CA CYS A 473 3.57 8.01 7.73
C CYS A 473 2.14 7.92 8.29
N VAL A 474 1.54 6.72 8.32
CA VAL A 474 0.19 6.49 8.88
C VAL A 474 0.22 6.70 10.39
N GLU A 475 1.23 6.14 11.07
CA GLU A 475 1.38 6.25 12.53
C GLU A 475 1.52 7.71 13.01
N VAL A 476 2.27 8.55 12.28
CA VAL A 476 2.43 9.97 12.64
C VAL A 476 1.29 10.87 12.15
N CYS A 477 0.38 10.37 11.32
CA CYS A 477 -0.71 11.15 10.75
C CYS A 477 -1.85 11.34 11.77
N GLU A 478 -1.77 12.38 12.59
CA GLU A 478 -2.85 12.70 13.57
C GLU A 478 -4.25 12.80 12.95
N PRO A 479 -4.43 13.39 11.73
CA PRO A 479 -5.75 13.44 11.08
C PRO A 479 -6.25 12.08 10.56
N LYS A 480 -5.42 11.02 10.57
CA LYS A 480 -5.69 9.71 9.95
C LYS A 480 -6.09 9.81 8.47
N ALA A 481 -5.42 10.69 7.74
CA ALA A 481 -5.73 10.99 6.34
C ALA A 481 -5.01 10.10 5.32
N ILE A 482 -4.07 9.27 5.76
CA ILE A 482 -3.29 8.40 4.88
C ILE A 482 -3.90 7.00 4.94
N ASP A 483 -4.43 6.57 3.80
CA ASP A 483 -4.95 5.22 3.59
C ASP A 483 -4.26 4.61 2.37
N HIS A 484 -3.53 3.51 2.59
CA HIS A 484 -2.81 2.79 1.54
C HIS A 484 -3.72 1.90 0.69
N GLU A 485 -4.93 1.61 1.17
CA GLU A 485 -5.92 0.79 0.48
C GLU A 485 -6.92 1.65 -0.31
N MET A 486 -6.77 2.97 -0.29
CA MET A 486 -7.63 3.91 -1.03
C MET A 486 -7.54 3.65 -2.53
N LYS A 487 -8.68 3.28 -3.14
CA LYS A 487 -8.80 3.08 -4.58
C LYS A 487 -9.33 4.33 -5.25
N ALA A 488 -8.98 4.51 -6.53
CA ALA A 488 -9.59 5.55 -7.34
C ALA A 488 -11.09 5.28 -7.48
N GLU A 489 -11.90 6.29 -7.16
CA GLU A 489 -13.35 6.23 -7.27
C GLU A 489 -13.86 7.39 -8.15
N GLU A 490 -14.82 7.08 -9.01
CA GLU A 490 -15.59 8.09 -9.71
C GLU A 490 -16.88 8.34 -8.92
N LEU A 491 -17.07 9.59 -8.48
CA LEU A 491 -18.22 9.99 -7.69
C LEU A 491 -19.17 10.86 -8.53
N GLU A 492 -20.43 10.46 -8.61
CA GLU A 492 -21.50 11.29 -9.14
C GLU A 492 -22.11 12.11 -8.00
N LEU A 493 -21.96 13.43 -8.05
CA LEU A 493 -22.41 14.34 -7.01
C LEU A 493 -23.48 15.30 -7.53
N ASP A 494 -24.66 15.25 -6.92
CA ASP A 494 -25.74 16.21 -7.16
C ASP A 494 -25.44 17.54 -6.46
N VAL A 495 -24.78 18.46 -7.17
CA VAL A 495 -24.39 19.78 -6.63
C VAL A 495 -25.23 20.91 -7.23
N GLY A 496 -25.75 21.78 -6.36
CA GLY A 496 -26.54 22.95 -6.78
C GLY A 496 -25.70 24.20 -7.14
N THR A 497 -24.45 24.26 -6.69
CA THR A 497 -23.53 25.39 -6.90
C THR A 497 -22.09 24.90 -6.91
N ILE A 498 -21.25 25.54 -7.73
CA ILE A 498 -19.84 25.19 -7.91
C ILE A 498 -19.00 26.43 -7.62
N ILE A 499 -17.93 26.25 -6.84
CA ILE A 499 -16.92 27.29 -6.59
C ILE A 499 -15.61 26.83 -7.21
N VAL A 500 -15.11 27.58 -8.20
CA VAL A 500 -13.85 27.30 -8.88
C VAL A 500 -12.72 28.05 -8.17
N ALA A 501 -11.82 27.29 -7.55
CA ALA A 501 -10.68 27.80 -6.78
C ALA A 501 -9.36 27.10 -7.16
N THR A 502 -9.13 26.92 -8.47
CA THR A 502 -8.01 26.14 -9.03
C THR A 502 -6.62 26.76 -8.82
N GLY A 503 -6.53 28.00 -8.29
CA GLY A 503 -5.26 28.65 -8.02
C GLY A 503 -4.55 29.16 -9.27
N TYR A 504 -3.21 29.09 -9.27
CA TYR A 504 -2.33 29.67 -10.29
C TYR A 504 -1.06 28.81 -10.43
N ASP A 505 -0.35 28.96 -11.55
CA ASP A 505 0.98 28.38 -11.78
C ASP A 505 2.06 29.46 -11.66
N ALA A 506 3.26 29.09 -11.20
CA ALA A 506 4.42 30.00 -11.26
C ALA A 506 5.03 29.96 -12.65
N MET A 507 5.30 31.14 -13.22
CA MET A 507 5.96 31.26 -14.51
C MET A 507 7.34 30.59 -14.47
N ASP A 508 7.65 29.80 -15.50
CA ASP A 508 9.00 29.28 -15.75
C ASP A 508 9.88 30.40 -16.33
N PRO A 509 10.95 30.86 -15.64
CA PRO A 509 11.82 31.91 -16.15
C PRO A 509 12.90 31.39 -17.11
N SER A 510 12.97 30.09 -17.41
CA SER A 510 13.95 29.51 -18.34
C SER A 510 14.01 30.19 -19.73
N PRO A 511 12.89 30.63 -20.33
CA PRO A 511 12.92 31.41 -21.59
C PRO A 511 13.66 32.75 -21.46
N MET A 512 13.75 33.32 -20.26
CA MET A 512 14.46 34.57 -19.98
C MET A 512 15.94 34.30 -19.68
N SER A 513 16.65 33.77 -20.67
CA SER A 513 18.06 33.34 -20.57
C SER A 513 19.01 34.39 -19.96
N GLN A 514 18.71 35.68 -20.09
CA GLN A 514 19.48 36.77 -19.50
C GLN A 514 19.54 36.74 -17.97
N PHE A 515 18.61 36.05 -17.30
CA PHE A 515 18.63 35.90 -15.84
C PHE A 515 19.34 34.62 -15.38
N GLY A 516 19.80 33.77 -16.32
CA GLY A 516 20.65 32.63 -16.02
C GLY A 516 20.02 31.54 -15.15
N TYR A 517 18.69 31.48 -15.06
CA TYR A 517 17.97 30.39 -14.40
C TYR A 517 18.24 29.05 -15.10
N GLY A 518 18.48 27.98 -14.32
CA GLY A 518 18.89 26.67 -14.83
C GLY A 518 20.35 26.59 -15.31
N LYS A 519 20.98 27.73 -15.65
CA LYS A 519 22.40 27.80 -16.01
C LYS A 519 23.29 27.94 -14.76
N TYR A 520 22.92 28.82 -13.83
CA TYR A 520 23.69 29.10 -12.63
C TYR A 520 23.08 28.40 -11.40
N PRO A 521 23.85 27.63 -10.63
CA PRO A 521 23.33 26.85 -9.49
C PRO A 521 22.65 27.69 -8.40
N ASN A 522 23.04 28.95 -8.25
CA ASN A 522 22.57 29.86 -7.18
C ASN A 522 21.55 30.90 -7.65
N VAL A 523 20.87 30.65 -8.77
CA VAL A 523 19.72 31.43 -9.24
C VAL A 523 18.45 30.63 -8.95
N PHE A 524 17.65 31.12 -8.00
CA PHE A 524 16.43 30.47 -7.54
C PHE A 524 15.20 31.29 -7.90
N THR A 525 14.08 30.65 -8.20
CA THR A 525 12.77 31.30 -8.17
C THR A 525 12.34 31.61 -6.74
N SER A 526 11.40 32.54 -6.59
CA SER A 526 10.81 32.89 -5.30
C SER A 526 10.22 31.69 -4.54
N LEU A 527 9.62 30.71 -5.21
CA LEU A 527 9.05 29.51 -4.57
C LEU A 527 10.12 28.49 -4.18
N GLU A 528 11.17 28.32 -4.98
CA GLU A 528 12.32 27.48 -4.60
C GLU A 528 13.04 28.05 -3.39
N PHE A 529 13.24 29.37 -3.36
CA PHE A 529 13.80 30.05 -2.20
C PHE A 529 12.91 29.88 -0.95
N GLU A 530 11.59 29.98 -1.09
CA GLU A 530 10.67 29.71 0.01
C GLU A 530 10.79 28.26 0.52
N ARG A 531 10.98 27.29 -0.37
CA ARG A 531 11.24 25.88 0.01
C ARG A 531 12.56 25.74 0.78
N LEU A 532 13.64 26.41 0.39
CA LEU A 532 14.90 26.42 1.16
C LEU A 532 14.69 27.02 2.55
N ASN A 533 13.94 28.11 2.63
CA ASN A 533 13.66 28.79 3.88
C ASN A 533 12.69 28.01 4.81
N ASN A 534 11.96 27.02 4.30
CA ASN A 534 10.98 26.26 5.07
C ASN A 534 11.67 25.21 5.96
N ALA A 535 11.23 25.06 7.22
CA ALA A 535 11.75 24.08 8.17
C ALA A 535 11.60 22.62 7.69
N THR A 536 10.57 22.31 6.90
CA THR A 536 10.38 21.00 6.27
C THR A 536 10.98 20.94 4.85
N GLY A 537 11.74 21.96 4.47
CA GLY A 537 12.43 22.05 3.19
C GLY A 537 13.72 21.25 3.16
N PRO A 538 14.37 21.15 1.98
CA PRO A 538 15.57 20.31 1.78
C PRO A 538 16.78 20.73 2.64
N THR A 539 16.78 21.96 3.17
CA THR A 539 17.84 22.51 4.03
C THR A 539 17.38 22.71 5.48
N SER A 540 16.26 22.10 5.88
CA SER A 540 15.68 22.23 7.23
C SER A 540 15.51 23.69 7.68
N GLY A 541 15.19 24.58 6.74
CA GLY A 541 14.97 26.00 6.96
C GLY A 541 16.22 26.87 6.97
N GLN A 542 17.40 26.30 6.69
CA GLN A 542 18.66 27.05 6.51
C GLN A 542 18.77 27.58 5.08
N ILE A 543 19.19 28.84 4.91
CA ILE A 543 19.38 29.45 3.60
C ILE A 543 20.80 29.13 3.12
N LEU A 544 20.94 28.13 2.25
CA LEU A 544 22.23 27.60 1.78
C LEU A 544 22.38 27.74 0.26
N MET A 545 23.63 27.88 -0.19
CA MET A 545 24.00 27.91 -1.61
C MET A 545 24.28 26.51 -2.16
N LYS A 546 24.19 26.33 -3.47
CA LYS A 546 24.59 25.12 -4.19
C LYS A 546 25.98 25.24 -4.81
N ASN A 547 26.74 24.14 -4.80
CA ASN A 547 27.96 23.99 -5.60
C ASN A 547 27.63 23.54 -7.04
N GLU A 548 28.66 23.37 -7.90
CA GLU A 548 28.48 22.89 -9.28
C GLU A 548 27.94 21.44 -9.36
N ALA A 549 28.13 20.64 -8.32
CA ALA A 549 27.58 19.28 -8.22
C ALA A 549 26.11 19.27 -7.73
N GLY A 550 25.55 20.43 -7.36
CA GLY A 550 24.17 20.57 -6.88
C GLY A 550 23.98 20.36 -5.38
N GLU A 551 25.05 20.13 -4.62
CA GLU A 551 25.02 19.92 -3.17
C GLU A 551 24.92 21.25 -2.42
N PHE A 552 24.21 21.25 -1.28
CA PHE A 552 24.12 22.42 -0.42
C PHE A 552 25.41 22.65 0.36
N THR A 553 25.85 23.91 0.39
CA THR A 553 27.09 24.37 1.00
C THR A 553 26.80 25.37 2.12
N GLY A 554 27.50 26.50 2.18
CA GLY A 554 27.33 27.51 3.22
C GLY A 554 26.23 28.54 2.92
N PRO A 555 25.93 29.42 3.89
CA PRO A 555 25.00 30.53 3.68
C PRO A 555 25.60 31.61 2.76
N PRO A 556 24.78 32.37 2.01
CA PRO A 556 25.25 33.45 1.14
C PRO A 556 25.65 34.69 1.95
N GLU A 557 26.74 35.35 1.58
CA GLU A 557 27.12 36.64 2.19
C GLU A 557 26.45 37.82 1.49
N THR A 558 26.10 37.66 0.21
CA THR A 558 25.48 38.70 -0.60
C THR A 558 24.36 38.15 -1.47
N VAL A 559 23.16 38.74 -1.41
CA VAL A 559 21.97 38.25 -2.12
C VAL A 559 21.32 39.34 -2.96
N ALA A 560 20.95 39.02 -4.19
CA ALA A 560 20.12 39.88 -5.04
C ALA A 560 18.68 39.36 -5.12
N ILE A 561 17.69 40.23 -4.90
CA ILE A 561 16.27 39.93 -5.05
C ILE A 561 15.73 40.75 -6.21
N LEU A 562 15.27 40.07 -7.26
CA LEU A 562 14.83 40.69 -8.51
C LEU A 562 13.32 40.68 -8.61
N HIS A 563 12.71 41.86 -8.63
CA HIS A 563 11.26 42.00 -8.78
C HIS A 563 10.84 41.90 -10.24
N CYS A 564 9.56 41.57 -10.43
CA CYS A 564 8.90 41.65 -11.72
C CYS A 564 9.58 40.83 -12.83
N ILE A 565 9.99 39.59 -12.52
CA ILE A 565 10.50 38.66 -13.52
C ILE A 565 9.30 38.07 -14.27
N GLY A 566 9.16 38.42 -15.55
CA GLY A 566 8.05 38.01 -16.40
C GLY A 566 6.72 38.74 -16.19
N SER A 567 6.54 39.46 -15.07
CA SER A 567 5.39 40.34 -14.84
C SER A 567 5.73 41.79 -15.14
N ARG A 568 4.77 42.60 -15.58
CA ARG A 568 4.99 43.97 -16.10
C ARG A 568 6.06 43.99 -17.21
N ASP A 569 5.98 43.01 -18.12
CA ASP A 569 6.87 42.83 -19.25
C ASP A 569 6.06 42.65 -20.53
N GLU A 570 6.25 43.52 -21.52
CA GLU A 570 5.52 43.49 -22.80
C GLU A 570 5.81 42.22 -23.62
N ASN A 571 6.92 41.52 -23.35
CA ASN A 571 7.25 40.27 -24.03
C ASN A 571 6.61 39.04 -23.38
N TYR A 572 6.07 39.20 -22.16
CA TYR A 572 5.47 38.13 -21.37
C TYR A 572 4.13 38.63 -20.82
N HIS A 573 4.06 38.99 -19.54
CA HIS A 573 2.81 39.45 -18.92
C HIS A 573 2.84 40.94 -18.62
N GLU A 574 1.93 41.71 -19.24
CA GLU A 574 1.82 43.15 -18.99
C GLU A 574 1.26 43.48 -17.59
N TYR A 575 0.55 42.53 -16.96
CA TYR A 575 -0.04 42.72 -15.64
C TYR A 575 0.98 42.57 -14.49
N CYS A 576 0.59 43.04 -13.31
CA CYS A 576 1.38 42.90 -12.08
C CYS A 576 0.87 41.69 -11.27
N SER A 577 1.79 40.84 -10.80
CA SER A 577 1.46 39.70 -9.92
C SER A 577 0.96 40.12 -8.53
N ARG A 578 0.98 41.41 -8.19
CA ARG A 578 0.43 42.00 -6.96
C ARG A 578 1.14 41.64 -5.65
N VAL A 579 1.74 40.46 -5.54
CA VAL A 579 2.34 39.92 -4.30
C VAL A 579 3.87 40.01 -4.26
N CYS A 580 4.54 40.18 -5.41
CA CYS A 580 5.99 40.07 -5.51
C CYS A 580 6.78 41.08 -4.69
N CYS A 581 6.31 42.31 -4.61
CA CYS A 581 6.92 43.32 -3.76
C CYS A 581 6.93 42.89 -2.29
N MET A 582 5.83 42.34 -1.78
CA MET A 582 5.72 42.00 -0.36
C MET A 582 6.52 40.76 0.02
N TYR A 583 6.51 39.71 -0.81
CA TYR A 583 7.33 38.54 -0.51
C TYR A 583 8.83 38.81 -0.68
N ALA A 584 9.22 39.73 -1.57
CA ALA A 584 10.62 40.15 -1.70
C ALA A 584 11.12 40.86 -0.43
N LEU A 585 10.30 41.76 0.15
CA LEU A 585 10.60 42.38 1.44
C LEU A 585 10.69 41.34 2.56
N LYS A 586 9.78 40.37 2.57
CA LYS A 586 9.83 39.22 3.48
C LYS A 586 11.15 38.47 3.34
N TYR A 587 11.63 38.22 2.12
CA TYR A 587 12.92 37.54 1.90
C TYR A 587 14.10 38.37 2.43
N GLY A 588 14.10 39.67 2.19
CA GLY A 588 15.10 40.58 2.76
C GLY A 588 15.19 40.45 4.29
N HIS A 589 14.03 40.54 4.95
CA HIS A 589 13.92 40.38 6.40
C HIS A 589 14.39 39.01 6.89
N LEU A 590 13.94 37.92 6.25
CA LEU A 590 14.26 36.55 6.65
C LEU A 590 15.74 36.20 6.47
N ILE A 591 16.39 36.72 5.43
CA ILE A 591 17.82 36.52 5.22
C ILE A 591 18.58 37.17 6.39
N HIS A 592 18.25 38.40 6.80
CA HIS A 592 18.88 39.02 7.98
C HIS A 592 18.60 38.25 9.27
N ASP A 593 17.38 37.74 9.46
CA ASP A 593 17.02 36.96 10.65
C ASP A 593 17.81 35.63 10.75
N LYS A 594 17.96 34.92 9.64
CA LYS A 594 18.54 33.56 9.63
C LYS A 594 20.02 33.49 9.31
N VAL A 595 20.51 34.34 8.41
CA VAL A 595 21.93 34.40 8.04
C VAL A 595 22.66 35.41 8.93
N GLY A 596 22.00 36.50 9.30
CA GLY A 596 22.52 37.56 10.15
C GLY A 596 22.65 38.90 9.42
N GLU A 597 22.70 40.00 10.17
CA GLU A 597 22.78 41.39 9.66
C GLU A 597 24.03 41.71 8.84
N HIS A 598 25.02 40.80 8.82
CA HIS A 598 26.22 40.96 8.00
C HIS A 598 25.97 40.64 6.52
N ALA A 599 24.90 39.90 6.20
CA ALA A 599 24.53 39.58 4.84
C ALA A 599 24.11 40.85 4.07
N ARG A 600 24.67 41.06 2.88
CA ARG A 600 24.36 42.24 2.05
C ARG A 600 23.25 41.91 1.07
N ILE A 601 22.11 42.57 1.24
CA ILE A 601 20.93 42.33 0.39
C ILE A 601 20.73 43.50 -0.56
N TYR A 602 20.51 43.18 -1.84
CA TYR A 602 20.17 44.14 -2.90
C TYR A 602 18.81 43.78 -3.50
N ASP A 603 17.84 44.68 -3.34
CA ASP A 603 16.49 44.54 -3.86
C ASP A 603 16.33 45.43 -5.09
N TYR A 604 16.07 44.82 -6.25
CA TYR A 604 15.94 45.49 -7.53
C TYR A 604 14.48 45.57 -7.95
N TYR A 605 13.95 46.80 -8.04
CA TYR A 605 12.53 47.04 -8.27
C TYR A 605 12.30 48.16 -9.31
N ILE A 606 11.16 48.10 -10.01
CA ILE A 606 10.73 49.17 -10.93
C ILE A 606 9.97 50.24 -10.14
N ASP A 607 8.87 49.81 -9.51
CA ASP A 607 8.06 50.59 -8.57
C ASP A 607 7.62 49.66 -7.44
N MET A 608 7.66 50.16 -6.21
CA MET A 608 7.26 49.40 -5.03
C MET A 608 5.72 49.48 -4.87
N ARG A 609 5.04 48.34 -4.82
CA ARG A 609 3.57 48.26 -4.67
C ARG A 609 3.17 47.65 -3.31
N CYS A 610 3.51 48.33 -2.23
CA CYS A 610 3.20 47.95 -0.85
C CYS A 610 1.84 48.50 -0.38
N PHE A 611 0.76 48.22 -1.13
CA PHE A 611 -0.56 48.74 -0.79
C PHE A 611 -1.25 47.80 0.21
N GLY A 612 -1.41 48.23 1.46
CA GLY A 612 -1.99 47.43 2.54
C GLY A 612 -1.72 48.06 3.90
N LYS A 613 -2.48 47.66 4.92
CA LYS A 613 -2.27 48.17 6.28
C LYS A 613 -0.96 47.61 6.85
N GLY A 614 0.01 48.47 7.15
CA GLY A 614 1.30 48.06 7.70
C GLY A 614 2.37 47.69 6.66
N TYR A 615 2.04 47.70 5.36
CA TYR A 615 2.95 47.23 4.30
C TYR A 615 4.04 48.27 3.98
N GLU A 616 3.70 49.56 3.97
CA GLU A 616 4.66 50.65 3.82
C GLU A 616 5.59 50.75 5.04
N GLU A 617 5.07 50.52 6.24
CA GLU A 617 5.85 50.46 7.48
C GLU A 617 6.81 49.26 7.46
N PHE A 618 6.39 48.13 6.92
CA PHE A 618 7.27 46.97 6.73
C PHE A 618 8.37 47.24 5.70
N TYR A 619 8.05 47.92 4.60
CA TYR A 619 9.06 48.38 3.64
C TYR A 619 10.13 49.26 4.29
N LYS A 620 9.72 50.25 5.09
CA LYS A 620 10.64 51.12 5.85
C LYS A 620 11.47 50.34 6.86
N ARG A 621 10.86 49.37 7.53
CA ARG A 621 11.59 48.48 8.46
C ARG A 621 12.70 47.71 7.73
N CYS A 622 12.43 47.13 6.56
CA CYS A 622 13.48 46.46 5.78
C CYS A 622 14.60 47.42 5.35
N GLN A 623 14.30 48.69 5.09
CA GLN A 623 15.32 49.72 4.86
C GLN A 623 16.17 49.97 6.11
N GLU A 624 15.54 50.07 7.29
CA GLU A 624 16.21 50.25 8.58
C GLU A 624 17.07 49.05 8.97
N GLU A 625 16.65 47.84 8.58
CA GLU A 625 17.40 46.59 8.76
C GLU A 625 18.64 46.49 7.84
N GLY A 626 18.79 47.38 6.85
CA GLY A 626 19.98 47.47 6.00
C GLY A 626 19.83 46.88 4.59
N VAL A 627 18.61 46.57 4.14
CA VAL A 627 18.35 46.12 2.76
C VAL A 627 18.57 47.28 1.77
N ASN A 628 19.37 47.05 0.73
CA ASN A 628 19.69 48.07 -0.28
C ASN A 628 18.69 48.03 -1.42
N PHE A 629 17.84 49.05 -1.53
CA PHE A 629 16.84 49.15 -2.59
C PHE A 629 17.37 49.93 -3.79
N ILE A 630 17.46 49.27 -4.95
CA ILE A 630 17.95 49.83 -6.20
C ILE A 630 16.79 49.92 -7.20
N ARG A 631 16.46 51.14 -7.64
CA ARG A 631 15.35 51.33 -8.57
C ARG A 631 15.79 51.11 -10.01
N GLY A 632 15.51 49.94 -10.54
CA GLY A 632 15.69 49.60 -11.95
C GLY A 632 15.60 48.11 -12.18
N LYS A 633 15.07 47.71 -13.34
CA LYS A 633 15.02 46.31 -13.76
C LYS A 633 16.42 45.87 -14.21
N PRO A 634 16.98 44.78 -13.65
CA PRO A 634 18.25 44.26 -14.15
C PRO A 634 18.15 43.83 -15.61
N ALA A 635 19.21 44.10 -16.35
CA ALA A 635 19.33 43.75 -17.76
C ALA A 635 19.80 42.32 -17.95
N GLU A 636 20.79 41.89 -17.17
CA GLU A 636 21.39 40.55 -17.26
C GLU A 636 22.07 40.11 -15.95
N ILE A 637 22.25 38.80 -15.81
CA ILE A 637 23.05 38.13 -14.80
C ILE A 637 24.16 37.37 -15.51
N THR A 638 25.40 37.56 -15.09
CA THR A 638 26.59 36.92 -15.66
C THR A 638 27.58 36.50 -14.59
N ASP A 639 28.43 35.54 -14.87
CA ASP A 639 29.58 35.11 -14.08
C ASP A 639 30.91 35.68 -14.61
N VAL A 640 30.84 36.52 -15.65
CA VAL A 640 32.04 37.12 -16.27
C VAL A 640 32.53 38.31 -15.45
N ALA A 641 33.59 38.07 -14.69
CA ALA A 641 34.29 39.08 -13.90
C ALA A 641 35.12 40.03 -14.78
N ILE A 642 34.92 41.33 -14.61
CA ILE A 642 35.72 42.42 -15.21
C ILE A 642 36.57 43.11 -14.13
N ARG A 643 36.21 42.93 -12.85
CA ARG A 643 36.92 43.49 -11.70
C ARG A 643 37.34 42.38 -10.74
N PRO A 644 38.41 42.57 -9.95
CA PRO A 644 38.85 41.57 -8.97
C PRO A 644 37.77 41.20 -7.96
N GLU A 645 36.91 42.15 -7.55
CA GLU A 645 35.79 41.89 -6.62
C GLU A 645 34.64 41.05 -7.22
N GLU A 646 34.65 40.79 -8.53
CA GLU A 646 33.63 40.01 -9.24
C GLU A 646 34.02 38.53 -9.43
N GLU A 647 35.28 38.16 -9.15
CA GLU A 647 35.76 36.79 -9.35
C GLU A 647 35.00 35.78 -8.47
N GLY A 648 34.43 34.74 -9.09
CA GLY A 648 33.71 33.67 -8.40
C GLY A 648 32.30 34.01 -7.89
N LYS A 649 31.75 35.19 -8.26
CA LYS A 649 30.40 35.62 -7.89
C LYS A 649 29.48 35.75 -9.11
N LEU A 650 28.17 35.79 -8.87
CA LEU A 650 27.18 36.19 -9.87
C LEU A 650 27.14 37.73 -9.94
N ILE A 651 27.13 38.32 -11.13
CA ILE A 651 27.09 39.76 -11.34
C ILE A 651 25.73 40.16 -11.89
N VAL A 652 24.98 40.95 -11.12
CA VAL A 652 23.72 41.57 -11.55
C VAL A 652 24.01 42.92 -12.19
N ILE A 653 23.60 43.09 -13.45
CA ILE A 653 23.91 44.27 -14.26
C ILE A 653 22.63 44.99 -14.62
N GLY A 654 22.61 46.31 -14.44
CA GLY A 654 21.46 47.13 -14.77
C GLY A 654 21.73 48.62 -14.60
N GLU A 655 20.66 49.40 -14.61
CA GLU A 655 20.69 50.84 -14.41
C GLU A 655 19.86 51.23 -13.19
N ASP A 656 20.46 52.00 -12.28
CA ASP A 656 19.72 52.68 -11.22
C ASP A 656 19.14 53.97 -11.79
N THR A 657 17.83 53.98 -11.95
CA THR A 657 17.06 55.10 -12.53
C THR A 657 16.94 56.30 -11.59
N LEU A 658 17.17 56.16 -10.28
CA LEU A 658 17.19 57.29 -9.35
C LEU A 658 18.50 58.06 -9.44
N VAL A 659 19.61 57.35 -9.63
CA VAL A 659 20.96 57.96 -9.69
C VAL A 659 21.44 58.18 -11.13
N GLY A 660 20.79 57.55 -12.12
CA GLY A 660 21.15 57.61 -13.54
C GLY A 660 22.51 56.94 -13.83
N LYS A 661 22.82 55.86 -13.11
CA LYS A 661 24.12 55.17 -13.21
C LYS A 661 23.92 53.67 -13.45
N ARG A 662 24.79 53.11 -14.29
CA ARG A 662 24.89 51.66 -14.45
C ARG A 662 25.58 51.04 -13.23
N TYR A 663 25.04 49.93 -12.75
CA TYR A 663 25.63 49.13 -11.69
C TYR A 663 26.05 47.75 -12.22
N ARG A 664 27.05 47.18 -11.56
CA ARG A 664 27.47 45.78 -11.65
C ARG A 664 27.65 45.32 -10.22
N THR A 665 26.74 44.49 -9.73
CA THR A 665 26.69 44.12 -8.31
C THR A 665 27.05 42.65 -8.18
N PRO A 666 28.23 42.31 -7.62
CA PRO A 666 28.60 40.93 -7.38
C PRO A 666 27.85 40.39 -6.15
N VAL A 667 27.19 39.24 -6.32
CA VAL A 667 26.34 38.56 -5.34
C VAL A 667 26.60 37.05 -5.37
N ASP A 668 26.31 36.35 -4.28
CA ASP A 668 26.50 34.91 -4.19
C ASP A 668 25.22 34.15 -4.60
N MET A 669 24.06 34.77 -4.38
CA MET A 669 22.75 34.19 -4.67
C MET A 669 21.83 35.22 -5.33
N VAL A 670 21.00 34.75 -6.26
CA VAL A 670 19.95 35.56 -6.90
C VAL A 670 18.58 34.89 -6.71
N ILE A 671 17.58 35.69 -6.33
CA ILE A 671 16.19 35.27 -6.16
C ILE A 671 15.33 35.98 -7.20
N LEU A 672 14.66 35.22 -8.05
CA LEU A 672 13.79 35.68 -9.13
C LEU A 672 12.33 35.70 -8.65
N CYS A 673 11.76 36.88 -8.52
CA CYS A 673 10.35 37.07 -8.20
C CYS A 673 9.50 36.94 -9.47
N VAL A 674 9.22 35.68 -9.85
CA VAL A 674 8.54 35.31 -11.10
C VAL A 674 7.04 35.65 -11.11
N ALA A 675 6.47 35.73 -12.31
CA ALA A 675 5.07 36.02 -12.53
C ALA A 675 4.14 34.89 -12.03
N MET A 676 2.92 35.27 -11.66
CA MET A 676 1.82 34.32 -11.44
C MET A 676 1.05 34.18 -12.74
N GLU A 677 0.86 32.96 -13.21
CA GLU A 677 0.13 32.64 -14.45
C GLU A 677 -1.14 31.87 -14.13
N ALA A 678 -2.14 31.96 -15.01
CA ALA A 678 -3.28 31.06 -14.95
C ALA A 678 -2.79 29.61 -15.10
N ARG A 679 -3.48 28.67 -14.44
CA ARG A 679 -3.12 27.25 -14.55
C ARG A 679 -3.12 26.79 -16.01
N LYS A 680 -2.20 25.89 -16.36
CA LYS A 680 -2.10 25.32 -17.71
C LYS A 680 -3.39 24.67 -18.23
N ASP A 681 -4.20 24.11 -17.33
CA ASP A 681 -5.47 23.45 -17.64
C ASP A 681 -6.71 24.36 -17.47
N ALA A 682 -6.53 25.66 -17.23
CA ALA A 682 -7.64 26.58 -16.99
C ALA A 682 -8.63 26.62 -18.17
N LEU A 683 -8.16 26.45 -19.41
CA LEU A 683 -9.02 26.41 -20.60
C LEU A 683 -9.96 25.20 -20.59
N GLU A 684 -9.47 24.04 -20.15
CA GLU A 684 -10.26 22.81 -20.06
C GLU A 684 -11.30 22.92 -18.94
N VAL A 685 -10.88 23.37 -17.76
CA VAL A 685 -11.78 23.66 -16.63
C VAL A 685 -12.86 24.68 -17.03
N GLY A 686 -12.47 25.73 -17.76
CA GLY A 686 -13.40 26.73 -18.27
C GLY A 686 -14.44 26.14 -19.23
N ARG A 687 -14.08 25.16 -20.07
CA ARG A 687 -15.03 24.46 -20.94
C ARG A 687 -16.00 23.60 -20.15
N ILE A 688 -15.52 22.86 -19.14
CA ILE A 688 -16.34 21.98 -18.29
C ILE A 688 -17.42 22.79 -17.57
N PHE A 689 -17.06 23.93 -16.99
CA PHE A 689 -17.97 24.74 -16.18
C PHE A 689 -18.61 25.92 -16.93
N GLY A 690 -18.37 26.06 -18.23
CA GLY A 690 -18.90 27.16 -19.04
C GLY A 690 -18.40 28.54 -18.60
N ILE A 691 -17.12 28.67 -18.23
CA ILE A 691 -16.50 29.91 -17.76
C ILE A 691 -15.64 30.49 -18.87
N SER A 692 -15.81 31.78 -19.15
CA SER A 692 -14.98 32.51 -20.12
C SER A 692 -13.61 32.86 -19.52
N GLN A 693 -12.59 33.01 -20.36
CA GLN A 693 -11.25 33.44 -19.95
C GLN A 693 -10.91 34.83 -20.52
N GLY A 694 -10.12 35.59 -19.77
CA GLY A 694 -9.51 36.84 -20.23
C GLY A 694 -8.34 36.59 -21.19
N GLN A 695 -7.80 37.67 -21.76
CA GLN A 695 -6.59 37.61 -22.60
C GLN A 695 -5.33 37.23 -21.80
N ASP A 696 -5.38 37.41 -20.49
CA ASP A 696 -4.37 37.02 -19.51
C ASP A 696 -4.45 35.54 -19.11
N GLY A 697 -5.43 34.79 -19.64
CA GLY A 697 -5.63 33.36 -19.38
C GLY A 697 -6.40 33.03 -18.10
N PHE A 698 -6.70 34.02 -17.25
CA PHE A 698 -7.48 33.81 -16.03
C PHE A 698 -8.98 33.76 -16.32
N PHE A 699 -9.77 33.25 -15.37
CA PHE A 699 -11.22 33.22 -15.50
C PHE A 699 -11.85 34.60 -15.40
N LEU A 700 -12.80 34.88 -16.29
CA LEU A 700 -13.52 36.13 -16.36
C LEU A 700 -14.77 36.10 -15.47
N GLU A 701 -14.90 37.08 -14.60
CA GLU A 701 -16.15 37.37 -13.91
C GLU A 701 -17.23 37.92 -14.85
N GLU A 702 -18.48 37.86 -14.40
CA GLU A 702 -19.62 38.45 -15.09
C GLU A 702 -19.47 39.98 -15.18
N HIS A 703 -19.07 40.64 -14.09
CA HIS A 703 -18.81 42.08 -14.12
C HIS A 703 -17.84 42.53 -13.00
N PRO A 704 -16.73 43.24 -13.30
CA PRO A 704 -15.68 43.57 -12.34
C PRO A 704 -16.11 44.30 -11.06
N LYS A 705 -17.19 45.09 -11.11
CA LYS A 705 -17.75 45.84 -9.97
C LYS A 705 -19.05 45.27 -9.39
N MET A 706 -20.02 44.94 -10.24
CA MET A 706 -21.36 44.55 -9.83
C MET A 706 -21.46 43.06 -9.48
N ALA A 707 -20.65 42.22 -10.11
CA ALA A 707 -20.66 40.78 -9.95
C ALA A 707 -19.23 40.21 -10.07
N PRO A 708 -18.30 40.60 -9.16
CA PRO A 708 -16.87 40.29 -9.29
C PRO A 708 -16.52 38.81 -9.02
N ILE A 709 -17.50 38.02 -8.59
CA ILE A 709 -17.36 36.63 -8.15
C ILE A 709 -18.20 35.69 -9.03
N SER A 710 -19.31 36.18 -9.55
CA SER A 710 -20.19 35.41 -10.43
C SER A 710 -19.55 35.24 -11.80
N THR A 711 -19.87 34.14 -12.46
CA THR A 711 -19.54 33.91 -13.87
C THR A 711 -20.78 34.10 -14.74
N ALA A 712 -20.62 34.04 -16.07
CA ALA A 712 -21.75 34.04 -16.99
C ALA A 712 -22.69 32.83 -16.78
N THR A 713 -22.15 31.73 -16.23
CA THR A 713 -22.90 30.50 -15.90
C THR A 713 -23.44 30.60 -14.48
N SER A 714 -24.76 30.54 -14.35
CA SER A 714 -25.43 30.69 -13.05
C SER A 714 -25.16 29.50 -12.15
N GLY A 715 -24.86 29.78 -10.87
CA GLY A 715 -24.46 28.75 -9.90
C GLY A 715 -22.96 28.44 -9.90
N VAL A 716 -22.17 29.03 -10.81
CA VAL A 716 -20.71 28.87 -10.87
C VAL A 716 -20.02 30.17 -10.45
N PHE A 717 -19.18 30.09 -9.42
CA PHE A 717 -18.52 31.24 -8.78
C PHE A 717 -16.99 31.07 -8.77
N LEU A 718 -16.27 32.19 -8.78
CA LEU A 718 -14.79 32.23 -8.77
C LEU A 718 -14.27 32.60 -7.38
N ALA A 719 -13.21 31.93 -6.93
CA ALA A 719 -12.52 32.28 -5.69
C ALA A 719 -11.00 32.18 -5.82
N GLY A 720 -10.31 33.26 -5.44
CA GLY A 720 -8.86 33.31 -5.30
C GLY A 720 -8.12 33.57 -6.61
N ALA A 721 -6.93 32.98 -6.71
CA ALA A 721 -5.98 33.31 -7.77
C ALA A 721 -6.38 32.79 -9.16
N CYS A 722 -7.45 31.99 -9.28
CA CYS A 722 -7.96 31.52 -10.56
C CYS A 722 -8.52 32.64 -11.45
N GLN A 723 -8.87 33.79 -10.85
CA GLN A 723 -9.39 34.97 -11.55
C GLN A 723 -8.31 36.01 -11.88
N ALA A 724 -7.31 36.18 -11.01
CA ALA A 724 -6.22 37.13 -11.19
C ALA A 724 -5.16 36.92 -10.09
N PRO A 725 -3.94 37.44 -10.25
CA PRO A 725 -2.97 37.51 -9.17
C PRO A 725 -3.51 38.27 -7.94
N ARG A 726 -3.56 37.58 -6.79
CA ARG A 726 -4.15 38.08 -5.53
C ARG A 726 -3.32 37.69 -4.33
N ASP A 727 -3.41 38.48 -3.27
CA ASP A 727 -2.81 38.16 -1.98
C ASP A 727 -3.76 37.32 -1.11
N ILE A 728 -3.29 36.90 0.06
CA ILE A 728 -4.05 36.05 0.98
C ILE A 728 -5.32 36.77 1.48
N PRO A 729 -5.26 38.01 2.02
CA PRO A 729 -6.47 38.71 2.46
C PRO A 729 -7.55 38.86 1.39
N ASP A 730 -7.17 39.26 0.17
CA ASP A 730 -8.12 39.41 -0.94
C ASP A 730 -8.73 38.06 -1.32
N THR A 731 -7.92 36.99 -1.34
CA THR A 731 -8.36 35.63 -1.64
C THR A 731 -9.37 35.13 -0.59
N VAL A 732 -9.09 35.34 0.70
CA VAL A 732 -10.00 34.96 1.79
C VAL A 732 -11.31 35.77 1.73
N GLY A 733 -11.21 37.07 1.44
CA GLY A 733 -12.39 37.93 1.25
C GLY A 733 -13.26 37.46 0.09
N GLN A 734 -12.64 37.12 -1.04
CA GLN A 734 -13.35 36.60 -2.21
C GLN A 734 -13.97 35.24 -1.95
N ALA A 735 -13.25 34.32 -1.30
CA ALA A 735 -13.76 33.00 -0.94
C ALA A 735 -15.01 33.11 -0.04
N SER A 736 -14.99 34.03 0.93
CA SER A 736 -16.15 34.33 1.77
C SER A 736 -17.34 34.83 0.94
N GLY A 737 -17.08 35.68 -0.06
CA GLY A 737 -18.10 36.17 -0.99
C GLY A 737 -18.67 35.06 -1.90
N ALA A 738 -17.82 34.17 -2.42
CA ALA A 738 -18.24 33.01 -3.22
C ALA A 738 -19.10 32.04 -2.41
N ALA A 739 -18.70 31.75 -1.16
CA ALA A 739 -19.49 30.95 -0.25
C ALA A 739 -20.86 31.58 0.05
N ALA A 740 -20.91 32.91 0.27
CA ALA A 740 -22.16 33.62 0.51
C ALA A 740 -23.10 33.59 -0.72
N GLN A 741 -22.56 33.73 -1.94
CA GLN A 741 -23.33 33.64 -3.18
C GLN A 741 -23.87 32.22 -3.41
N ALA A 742 -23.03 31.20 -3.19
CA ALA A 742 -23.42 29.81 -3.27
C ALA A 742 -24.56 29.49 -2.28
N LEU A 743 -24.41 29.90 -1.02
CA LEU A 743 -25.44 29.75 0.01
C LEU A 743 -26.73 30.50 -0.33
N GLN A 744 -26.63 31.70 -0.91
CA GLN A 744 -27.81 32.47 -1.33
C GLN A 744 -28.64 31.70 -2.36
N LEU A 745 -27.99 31.00 -3.30
CA LEU A 745 -28.69 30.21 -4.30
C LEU A 745 -29.26 28.92 -3.69
N ALA A 746 -28.47 28.22 -2.87
CA ALA A 746 -28.87 26.96 -2.23
C ALA A 746 -30.05 27.11 -1.25
N THR A 747 -30.15 28.23 -0.53
CA THR A 747 -31.16 28.42 0.53
C THR A 747 -32.52 28.92 0.06
N ARG A 748 -32.62 29.51 -1.15
CA ARG A 748 -33.84 30.19 -1.60
C ARG A 748 -35.00 29.26 -1.94
N GLY A 749 -34.73 28.00 -2.32
CA GLY A 749 -35.75 27.01 -2.74
C GLY A 749 -36.52 27.36 -4.03
N LYS A 750 -36.40 28.59 -4.55
CA LYS A 750 -36.95 29.07 -5.83
C LYS A 750 -35.95 30.01 -6.49
N VAL A 751 -35.83 29.94 -7.81
CA VAL A 751 -34.94 30.78 -8.62
C VAL A 751 -35.80 31.70 -9.50
N GLU A 752 -35.44 32.98 -9.56
CA GLU A 752 -36.04 33.90 -10.53
C GLU A 752 -35.41 33.66 -11.89
N VAL A 753 -36.26 33.39 -12.88
CA VAL A 753 -35.85 33.07 -14.24
C VAL A 753 -36.25 34.21 -15.17
N PRO A 754 -35.38 34.66 -16.09
CA PRO A 754 -35.77 35.62 -17.12
C PRO A 754 -37.02 35.15 -17.87
N SER A 755 -37.94 36.05 -18.21
CA SER A 755 -39.12 35.66 -18.99
C SER A 755 -38.75 35.17 -20.39
N THR A 756 -37.65 35.68 -20.95
CA THR A 756 -37.20 35.42 -22.33
C THR A 756 -36.37 34.15 -22.46
N THR A 757 -36.68 33.07 -21.73
CA THR A 757 -35.97 31.79 -21.90
C THR A 757 -36.33 31.11 -23.20
N SER A 758 -35.44 30.26 -23.71
CA SER A 758 -35.76 29.37 -24.81
C SER A 758 -36.65 28.21 -24.33
N TRP A 759 -37.50 27.71 -25.22
CA TRP A 759 -38.35 26.54 -25.03
C TRP A 759 -38.29 25.64 -26.27
N ILE A 760 -38.27 24.32 -26.09
CA ILE A 760 -38.30 23.36 -27.19
C ILE A 760 -39.65 22.65 -27.18
N ASP A 761 -40.38 22.75 -28.28
CA ASP A 761 -41.66 22.04 -28.45
C ASP A 761 -41.40 20.54 -28.67
N PRO A 762 -41.81 19.66 -27.73
CA PRO A 762 -41.55 18.23 -27.83
C PRO A 762 -42.31 17.58 -28.99
N ASN A 763 -43.37 18.20 -29.52
CA ASN A 763 -44.12 17.65 -30.65
C ASN A 763 -43.46 17.93 -32.00
N ILE A 764 -42.52 18.89 -32.05
CA ILE A 764 -41.82 19.32 -33.27
C ILE A 764 -40.34 18.91 -33.25
N CYS A 765 -39.77 18.72 -32.05
CA CYS A 765 -38.37 18.35 -31.90
C CYS A 765 -38.07 17.02 -32.60
N ALA A 766 -37.06 17.01 -33.48
CA ALA A 766 -36.61 15.82 -34.18
C ALA A 766 -35.49 15.06 -33.42
N GLY A 767 -35.12 15.53 -32.22
CA GLY A 767 -34.11 14.89 -31.38
C GLY A 767 -32.67 14.92 -31.93
N CYS A 768 -32.32 15.86 -32.82
CA CYS A 768 -31.00 15.90 -33.47
C CYS A 768 -29.84 16.38 -32.57
N GLN A 769 -30.13 16.79 -31.33
CA GLN A 769 -29.18 17.21 -30.29
C GLN A 769 -28.25 18.40 -30.61
N THR A 770 -28.26 18.94 -31.82
CA THR A 770 -27.43 20.11 -32.24
C THR A 770 -27.57 21.32 -31.31
N CYS A 771 -28.77 21.54 -30.75
CA CYS A 771 -29.00 22.64 -29.82
C CYS A 771 -28.21 22.52 -28.50
N ILE A 772 -27.83 21.31 -28.09
CA ILE A 772 -27.05 21.03 -26.87
C ILE A 772 -25.62 21.56 -27.06
N GLU A 773 -24.97 21.19 -28.16
CA GLU A 773 -23.60 21.64 -28.49
C GLU A 773 -23.52 23.17 -28.69
N LEU A 774 -24.61 23.79 -29.15
CA LEU A 774 -24.68 25.25 -29.34
C LEU A 774 -24.92 26.03 -28.06
N CYS A 775 -25.29 25.36 -26.95
CA CYS A 775 -25.64 26.04 -25.72
C CYS A 775 -24.40 26.40 -24.89
N ALA A 776 -23.98 27.67 -24.97
CA ALA A 776 -22.87 28.19 -24.16
C ALA A 776 -23.11 28.21 -22.63
N TYR A 777 -24.32 27.84 -22.18
CA TYR A 777 -24.74 27.89 -20.76
C TYR A 777 -25.13 26.52 -20.22
N THR A 778 -24.88 25.45 -20.98
CA THR A 778 -25.23 24.05 -20.63
C THR A 778 -26.69 23.90 -20.15
N ALA A 779 -27.59 24.71 -20.72
CA ALA A 779 -28.99 24.81 -20.29
C ALA A 779 -29.93 23.84 -21.03
N ILE A 780 -29.40 22.92 -21.85
CA ILE A 780 -30.21 22.04 -22.71
C ILE A 780 -29.74 20.61 -22.53
N ASP A 781 -30.66 19.74 -22.12
CA ASP A 781 -30.45 18.30 -21.94
C ASP A 781 -31.23 17.51 -22.99
N PHE A 782 -30.92 16.21 -23.11
CA PHE A 782 -31.67 15.28 -23.95
C PHE A 782 -32.51 14.35 -23.08
N ASP A 783 -33.84 14.39 -23.24
CA ASP A 783 -34.76 13.43 -22.62
C ASP A 783 -34.81 12.18 -23.49
N GLU A 784 -34.01 11.16 -23.15
CA GLU A 784 -33.94 9.89 -23.89
C GLU A 784 -35.28 9.19 -23.99
N ARG A 785 -36.11 9.27 -22.94
CA ARG A 785 -37.41 8.60 -22.89
C ARG A 785 -38.39 9.20 -23.90
N ARG A 786 -38.31 10.52 -24.11
CA ARG A 786 -39.17 11.24 -25.06
C ARG A 786 -38.51 11.42 -26.44
N GLY A 787 -37.20 11.22 -26.54
CA GLY A 787 -36.43 11.43 -27.77
C GLY A 787 -36.32 12.91 -28.18
N VAL A 788 -36.37 13.83 -27.21
CA VAL A 788 -36.40 15.29 -27.47
C VAL A 788 -35.44 16.04 -26.56
N SER A 789 -34.92 17.17 -27.04
CA SER A 789 -34.13 18.08 -26.21
C SER A 789 -35.04 18.93 -25.32
N VAL A 790 -34.64 19.16 -24.08
CA VAL A 790 -35.39 19.92 -23.06
C VAL A 790 -34.50 21.03 -22.52
N ILE A 791 -35.09 22.20 -22.24
CA ILE A 791 -34.35 23.36 -21.73
C ILE A 791 -34.55 23.48 -20.22
N ASN A 792 -33.45 23.54 -19.48
CA ASN A 792 -33.43 23.97 -18.10
C ASN A 792 -33.57 25.50 -18.07
N GLU A 793 -34.79 25.96 -17.76
CA GLU A 793 -35.11 27.38 -17.79
C GLU A 793 -34.26 28.19 -16.79
N ALA A 794 -33.87 27.61 -15.66
CA ALA A 794 -33.07 28.30 -14.64
C ALA A 794 -31.65 28.66 -15.11
N LEU A 795 -31.08 27.88 -16.04
CA LEU A 795 -29.77 28.14 -16.62
C LEU A 795 -29.85 28.96 -17.92
N CYS A 796 -30.99 28.95 -18.60
CA CYS A 796 -31.14 29.59 -19.90
C CYS A 796 -31.11 31.13 -19.82
N LYS A 797 -30.18 31.75 -20.55
CA LYS A 797 -30.07 33.22 -20.66
C LYS A 797 -30.88 33.85 -21.80
N GLY A 798 -31.61 33.04 -22.57
CA GLY A 798 -32.48 33.58 -23.62
C GLY A 798 -31.77 34.16 -24.85
N CYS A 799 -30.51 33.77 -25.10
CA CYS A 799 -29.74 34.30 -26.24
C CYS A 799 -30.30 33.89 -27.62
N GLY A 800 -31.17 32.89 -27.68
CA GLY A 800 -31.84 32.45 -28.90
C GLY A 800 -30.98 31.63 -29.88
N SER A 801 -29.72 31.31 -29.57
CA SER A 801 -28.84 30.52 -30.46
C SER A 801 -29.47 29.19 -30.88
N CYS A 802 -30.05 28.46 -29.93
CA CYS A 802 -30.76 27.21 -30.20
C CYS A 802 -31.99 27.41 -31.10
N SER A 803 -32.68 28.54 -31.00
CA SER A 803 -33.84 28.86 -31.86
C SER A 803 -33.42 29.19 -33.30
N GLY A 804 -32.31 29.93 -33.47
CA GLY A 804 -31.81 30.31 -34.79
C GLY A 804 -31.27 29.13 -35.62
N PHE A 805 -30.71 28.10 -34.96
CA PHE A 805 -30.11 26.94 -35.62
C PHE A 805 -31.01 25.71 -35.67
N CYS A 806 -32.18 25.71 -35.02
CA CYS A 806 -33.04 24.53 -34.95
C CYS A 806 -33.61 24.16 -36.33
N PRO A 807 -33.23 23.01 -36.93
CA PRO A 807 -33.66 22.66 -38.28
C PRO A 807 -35.16 22.35 -38.35
N SER A 808 -35.75 21.84 -37.27
CA SER A 808 -37.19 21.56 -37.21
C SER A 808 -38.02 22.77 -36.75
N GLY A 809 -37.39 23.88 -36.35
CA GLY A 809 -38.08 25.05 -35.78
C GLY A 809 -38.76 24.78 -34.43
N ALA A 810 -38.35 23.71 -33.73
CA ALA A 810 -38.88 23.31 -32.43
C ALA A 810 -38.40 24.22 -31.28
N ALA A 811 -37.14 24.68 -31.33
CA ALA A 811 -36.61 25.63 -30.35
C ALA A 811 -37.08 27.05 -30.65
N ARG A 812 -37.66 27.73 -29.67
CA ARG A 812 -38.19 29.09 -29.77
C ARG A 812 -37.88 29.87 -28.50
N SER A 813 -37.69 31.19 -28.60
CA SER A 813 -37.62 32.05 -27.43
C SER A 813 -39.03 32.37 -26.92
N LYS A 814 -39.28 32.19 -25.62
CA LYS A 814 -40.56 32.55 -25.00
C LYS A 814 -40.78 34.06 -25.12
N HIS A 815 -42.04 34.43 -25.35
CA HIS A 815 -42.49 35.82 -25.52
C HIS A 815 -41.92 36.58 -26.73
N PHE A 816 -41.24 35.88 -27.64
CA PHE A 816 -40.80 36.38 -28.96
C PHE A 816 -41.19 35.41 -30.07
N ASN A 817 -42.40 34.85 -30.00
CA ASN A 817 -42.87 33.96 -31.06
C ASN A 817 -43.34 34.76 -32.28
N ASN A 818 -43.32 34.14 -33.46
CA ASN A 818 -43.69 34.82 -34.71
C ASN A 818 -45.08 35.48 -34.63
N GLN A 819 -46.07 34.85 -33.99
CA GLN A 819 -47.41 35.44 -33.86
C GLN A 819 -47.40 36.72 -33.02
N GLN A 820 -46.65 36.74 -31.93
CA GLN A 820 -46.50 37.91 -31.06
C GLN A 820 -45.78 39.04 -31.81
N VAL A 821 -44.67 38.73 -32.49
CA VAL A 821 -43.92 39.71 -33.27
C VAL A 821 -44.78 40.27 -34.42
N PHE A 822 -45.52 39.43 -35.14
CA PHE A 822 -46.43 39.89 -36.19
C PHE A 822 -47.60 40.69 -35.63
N ALA A 823 -48.16 40.33 -34.47
CA ALA A 823 -49.21 41.12 -33.82
C ALA A 823 -48.70 42.48 -33.34
N GLU A 824 -47.45 42.58 -32.86
CA GLU A 824 -46.80 43.86 -32.55
C GLU A 824 -46.62 44.71 -33.81
N ILE A 825 -46.17 44.11 -34.92
CA ILE A 825 -46.04 44.79 -36.21
C ILE A 825 -47.40 45.25 -36.73
N GLU A 826 -48.42 44.39 -36.71
CA GLU A 826 -49.79 44.73 -37.11
C GLU A 826 -50.35 45.86 -36.24
N GLY A 827 -50.16 45.81 -34.92
CA GLY A 827 -50.56 46.89 -34.01
C GLY A 827 -49.86 48.22 -34.30
N ILE A 828 -48.57 48.19 -34.67
CA ILE A 828 -47.84 49.38 -35.11
C ILE A 828 -48.39 49.89 -36.45
N ILE A 829 -48.67 49.01 -37.41
CA ILE A 829 -49.26 49.36 -38.71
C ILE A 829 -50.64 49.99 -38.54
N ASP A 830 -51.48 49.41 -37.69
CA ASP A 830 -52.82 49.91 -37.37
C ASP A 830 -52.74 51.27 -36.67
N ALA A 831 -51.82 51.41 -35.70
CA ALA A 831 -51.58 52.69 -35.04
C ALA A 831 -51.12 53.76 -36.04
N ILE A 832 -50.17 53.45 -36.94
CA ILE A 832 -49.72 54.35 -38.01
C ILE A 832 -50.89 54.76 -38.91
N ALA A 833 -51.76 53.80 -39.28
CA ALA A 833 -52.95 54.06 -40.09
C ALA A 833 -53.96 54.97 -39.36
N GLU A 834 -54.11 54.87 -38.03
CA GLU A 834 -54.98 55.75 -37.24
C GLU A 834 -54.44 57.19 -37.12
N VAL A 835 -53.12 57.39 -37.06
CA VAL A 835 -52.51 58.75 -37.01
C VAL A 835 -52.32 59.39 -38.38
N GLY A 836 -52.65 58.69 -39.47
CA GLY A 836 -52.66 59.22 -40.84
C GLY A 836 -51.27 59.49 -41.43
N ILE A 837 -50.27 58.68 -41.06
CA ILE A 837 -48.93 58.66 -41.67
C ILE A 837 -48.85 57.59 -42.75
#